data_AF-A0A2H0XZ66-F1
#
_entry.id   AF-A0A2H0XZ66-F1
#
_cell.length_a   1.000
_cell.length_b   1.000
_cell.length_c   1.000
_cell.angle_alpha   90.00
_cell.angle_beta   90.00
_cell.angle_gamma   90.00
#
_symmetry.space_group_name_H-M   'P 1'
#
loop_
_entity.id
_entity.type
_entity.pdbx_description
1 polymer ?
#
loop_
_entity_poly.entity_id
_entity_poly.type
_entity_poly.pdbx_seq_one_letter_code
_entity_poly.pdbx_strand_id
1 'polypeptide(L)'
;MLKFKRGYMKKILLLAIIFLLLGASIVLAQAAPDPIRIATGARTLGMGKAFVGLADDVSSVFLNPAGLAAPDRWQITSMSGKLLEEYNYVSLSGLYPTKFGNFGLAYIRSDISGALPTTIEVGSNHDDPIYTVDLTQEQMSYYNNLIMLSYANKLAPLFQLPALNTVSARFPGLKDIQVGANVKLFAVNLTGDHIERGSASGTELDLGIQGKPLSWLALGANIQNALPMSMGGKLVYQSGWEESYPAILKAGAAFDLLGPENALYKFGTHKLTLLTDFDYEISRSSKIPTLLHLGAEWKPINLIAIRAGIDQEMAGTNNIENNFSSGVGIYYGDFRFDYAYHQFAGAPGIDNHFFSLSYGIAPARQVEDPLISSPDKLITTETVVAIKGKAVDTEIMSIKVNGLKVTMSPRGDFETNVSLHVGKNTILVEGLDYNGKPIASDTLRILRLITYPDVHKTHWANEQIDYIGTLGVIKGYPDGSFKPEGTISRAELSTLLMRITMNGDSNVPNASKKRFKDLPLTHWAAKYVNLAAATGIVKGYPNNTFKPSGNVTRAEGLTMITRFGGVSKESYSNLFIDVKKNHWVAPILAGAYQEGMLIHFKDKPFFPNNKLIRSEAVELLYRSKPVITLIEDLRDFEKGY
;
A
#
# COMPACT_ATOMS: atom_id res chain seq x y z
N MET A 1 32.43 26.73 0.04
CA MET A 1 32.79 25.90 -1.15
C MET A 1 31.82 24.72 -1.16
N LEU A 2 30.94 24.44 -2.12
CA LEU A 2 30.70 24.90 -3.49
C LEU A 2 29.22 25.30 -3.66
N LYS A 3 28.96 26.40 -4.36
CA LYS A 3 27.64 26.78 -4.88
C LYS A 3 27.38 25.99 -6.17
N PHE A 4 26.41 25.07 -6.19
CA PHE A 4 25.90 24.49 -7.45
C PHE A 4 24.69 25.28 -7.96
N LYS A 5 24.80 25.75 -9.19
CA LYS A 5 23.95 26.76 -9.86
C LYS A 5 22.56 26.22 -10.20
N ARG A 6 21.55 27.05 -9.93
CA ARG A 6 20.10 26.95 -10.24
C ARG A 6 19.74 26.95 -11.75
N GLY A 7 20.68 26.60 -12.63
CA GLY A 7 20.60 26.82 -14.09
C GLY A 7 20.32 25.60 -14.97
N TYR A 8 20.30 24.37 -14.41
CA TYR A 8 20.20 23.15 -15.23
C TYR A 8 18.75 22.70 -15.52
N MET A 9 17.79 22.92 -14.61
CA MET A 9 16.39 22.47 -14.81
C MET A 9 15.66 23.23 -15.92
N LYS A 10 15.92 24.53 -16.10
CA LYS A 10 15.34 25.28 -17.22
C LYS A 10 15.91 24.84 -18.57
N LYS A 11 17.15 24.34 -18.63
CA LYS A 11 17.75 23.88 -19.88
C LYS A 11 17.22 22.53 -20.34
N ILE A 12 16.92 21.60 -19.43
CA ILE A 12 16.39 20.27 -19.79
C ILE A 12 14.93 20.36 -20.26
N LEU A 13 14.09 21.17 -19.60
CA LEU A 13 12.71 21.39 -20.01
C LEU A 13 12.62 22.22 -21.31
N LEU A 14 13.53 23.19 -21.51
CA LEU A 14 13.61 23.97 -22.73
C LEU A 14 14.21 23.15 -23.89
N LEU A 15 15.12 22.20 -23.63
CA LEU A 15 15.61 21.26 -24.65
C LEU A 15 14.51 20.31 -25.13
N ALA A 16 13.67 19.79 -24.22
CA ALA A 16 12.52 18.96 -24.61
C ALA A 16 11.48 19.75 -25.44
N ILE A 17 11.26 21.03 -25.12
CA ILE A 17 10.32 21.89 -25.86
C ILE A 17 10.92 22.40 -27.18
N ILE A 18 12.24 22.62 -27.25
CA ILE A 18 12.94 23.00 -28.50
C ILE A 18 13.07 21.80 -29.45
N PHE A 19 13.16 20.57 -28.94
CA PHE A 19 13.11 19.34 -29.76
C PHE A 19 11.73 19.12 -30.39
N LEU A 20 10.66 19.55 -29.70
CA LEU A 20 9.28 19.54 -30.20
C LEU A 20 8.99 20.64 -31.26
N LEU A 21 9.88 21.61 -31.44
CA LEU A 21 9.68 22.79 -32.31
C LEU A 21 10.64 22.89 -33.52
N LEU A 22 11.54 21.92 -33.71
CA LEU A 22 12.39 21.88 -34.90
C LEU A 22 11.65 21.13 -36.02
N GLY A 23 11.10 21.90 -36.97
CA GLY A 23 10.43 21.40 -38.15
C GLY A 23 11.29 20.37 -38.91
N ALA A 24 10.72 19.20 -39.10
CA ALA A 24 11.30 18.17 -39.96
C ALA A 24 11.20 18.62 -41.43
N SER A 25 12.35 18.78 -42.07
CA SER A 25 12.43 18.80 -43.53
C SER A 25 11.94 17.45 -44.05
N ILE A 26 10.94 17.46 -44.94
CA ILE A 26 10.40 16.26 -45.58
C ILE A 26 11.42 15.80 -46.62
N VAL A 27 12.14 14.72 -46.31
CA VAL A 27 12.81 13.92 -47.34
C VAL A 27 11.84 12.79 -47.70
N LEU A 28 11.45 12.73 -48.98
CA LEU A 28 10.69 11.61 -49.54
C LEU A 28 11.61 10.38 -49.61
N ALA A 29 11.71 9.65 -48.50
CA ALA A 29 12.33 8.33 -48.43
C ALA A 29 11.23 7.26 -48.38
N GLN A 30 11.51 6.09 -48.96
CA GLN A 30 10.67 4.90 -48.80
C GLN A 30 10.73 4.45 -47.32
N ALA A 31 9.63 3.95 -46.80
CA ALA A 31 9.50 3.65 -45.37
C ALA A 31 9.84 2.18 -45.08
N ALA A 32 10.74 1.97 -44.12
CA ALA A 32 11.12 0.64 -43.65
C ALA A 32 10.02 0.04 -42.75
N PRO A 33 9.71 -1.26 -42.84
CA PRO A 33 8.77 -1.92 -41.94
C PRO A 33 9.39 -2.16 -40.56
N ASP A 34 8.84 -1.53 -39.52
CA ASP A 34 9.22 -1.80 -38.12
C ASP A 34 8.62 -3.14 -37.66
N PRO A 35 9.45 -4.12 -37.21
CA PRO A 35 8.98 -5.45 -36.81
C PRO A 35 8.07 -5.44 -35.57
N ILE A 36 7.99 -4.33 -34.83
CA ILE A 36 7.01 -4.18 -33.73
C ILE A 36 5.56 -4.18 -34.24
N ARG A 37 5.30 -3.86 -35.52
CA ARG A 37 3.93 -3.76 -36.08
C ARG A 37 3.10 -5.04 -35.98
N ILE A 38 3.73 -6.20 -36.04
CA ILE A 38 3.09 -7.54 -35.96
C ILE A 38 2.64 -7.87 -34.51
N ALA A 39 3.02 -7.02 -33.55
CA ALA A 39 2.86 -7.15 -32.11
C ALA A 39 3.74 -8.20 -31.43
N THR A 40 3.93 -8.00 -30.13
CA THR A 40 5.14 -8.42 -29.41
C THR A 40 4.85 -9.19 -28.11
N GLY A 41 3.59 -9.58 -27.91
CA GLY A 41 3.17 -10.51 -26.86
C GLY A 41 1.76 -11.05 -27.11
N ALA A 42 1.50 -12.31 -26.76
CA ALA A 42 0.17 -12.90 -26.91
C ALA A 42 -0.89 -12.16 -26.08
N ARG A 43 -0.54 -11.64 -24.90
CA ARG A 43 -1.45 -10.80 -24.09
C ARG A 43 -1.92 -9.56 -24.86
N THR A 44 -1.01 -8.83 -25.49
CA THR A 44 -1.34 -7.58 -26.19
C THR A 44 -2.11 -7.86 -27.48
N LEU A 45 -1.73 -8.91 -28.22
CA LEU A 45 -2.46 -9.39 -29.40
C LEU A 45 -3.91 -9.79 -29.08
N GLY A 46 -4.12 -10.54 -27.99
CA GLY A 46 -5.46 -10.95 -27.56
C GLY A 46 -6.39 -9.79 -27.15
N MET A 47 -5.85 -8.58 -26.99
CA MET A 47 -6.58 -7.34 -26.67
C MET A 47 -6.61 -6.37 -27.86
N GLY A 48 -6.44 -6.87 -29.09
CA GLY A 48 -6.47 -6.06 -30.32
C GLY A 48 -5.35 -5.01 -30.36
N LYS A 49 -4.19 -5.31 -29.75
CA LYS A 49 -3.05 -4.37 -29.58
C LYS A 49 -3.33 -3.12 -28.75
N ALA A 50 -4.54 -2.97 -28.17
CA ALA A 50 -4.89 -1.87 -27.28
C ALA A 50 -4.22 -2.06 -25.91
N PHE A 51 -3.02 -1.51 -25.73
CA PHE A 51 -2.20 -1.68 -24.53
C PHE A 51 -1.43 -0.42 -24.09
N VAL A 52 -1.39 0.64 -24.90
CA VAL A 52 -0.61 1.86 -24.64
C VAL A 52 -1.03 2.55 -23.34
N GLY A 53 -2.33 2.59 -23.05
CA GLY A 53 -2.85 3.14 -21.79
C GLY A 53 -2.71 2.20 -20.59
N LEU A 54 -2.78 0.89 -20.83
CA LEU A 54 -2.72 -0.14 -19.78
C LEU A 54 -1.29 -0.41 -19.31
N ALA A 55 -0.36 -0.56 -20.26
CA ALA A 55 1.07 -0.83 -20.11
C ALA A 55 1.53 -1.03 -18.65
N ASP A 56 1.44 -2.27 -18.17
CA ASP A 56 1.58 -2.61 -16.74
C ASP A 56 2.56 -3.77 -16.47
N ASP A 57 3.18 -4.33 -17.50
CA ASP A 57 4.16 -5.43 -17.37
C ASP A 57 5.35 -5.28 -18.35
N VAL A 58 6.24 -6.27 -18.38
CA VAL A 58 7.42 -6.31 -19.26
C VAL A 58 7.10 -6.16 -20.76
N SER A 59 5.90 -6.52 -21.23
CA SER A 59 5.49 -6.32 -22.63
C SER A 59 5.35 -4.83 -22.98
N SER A 60 5.31 -3.93 -21.99
CA SER A 60 5.29 -2.48 -22.18
C SER A 60 6.49 -1.96 -22.97
N VAL A 61 7.62 -2.69 -22.94
CA VAL A 61 8.83 -2.34 -23.68
C VAL A 61 8.58 -2.07 -25.16
N PHE A 62 7.59 -2.74 -25.75
CA PHE A 62 7.33 -2.68 -27.19
C PHE A 62 6.31 -1.62 -27.61
N LEU A 63 5.38 -1.24 -26.71
CA LEU A 63 4.24 -0.37 -27.06
C LEU A 63 4.26 0.97 -26.33
N ASN A 64 4.63 0.97 -25.05
CA ASN A 64 4.79 2.19 -24.26
C ASN A 64 5.84 1.97 -23.16
N PRO A 65 7.10 2.40 -23.34
CA PRO A 65 8.16 2.13 -22.38
C PRO A 65 7.92 2.76 -21.01
N ALA A 66 7.03 3.75 -20.87
CA ALA A 66 6.67 4.29 -19.56
C ALA A 66 6.10 3.22 -18.61
N GLY A 67 5.35 2.25 -19.13
CA GLY A 67 4.76 1.17 -18.34
C GLY A 67 5.79 0.27 -17.66
N LEU A 68 7.05 0.27 -18.13
CA LEU A 68 8.14 -0.43 -17.45
C LEU A 68 8.44 0.14 -16.06
N ALA A 69 7.98 1.35 -15.72
CA ALA A 69 8.10 1.90 -14.38
C ALA A 69 7.11 1.29 -13.37
N ALA A 70 6.08 0.58 -13.83
CA ALA A 70 5.05 0.02 -12.96
C ALA A 70 5.53 -1.20 -12.17
N PRO A 71 6.17 -2.23 -12.77
CA PRO A 71 6.59 -3.43 -12.04
C PRO A 71 7.70 -3.15 -11.02
N ASP A 72 7.65 -3.90 -9.92
CA ASP A 72 8.56 -3.79 -8.77
C ASP A 72 9.50 -5.00 -8.61
N ARG A 73 9.35 -6.00 -9.48
CA ARG A 73 10.19 -7.20 -9.55
C ARG A 73 10.72 -7.45 -10.95
N TRP A 74 11.77 -8.26 -11.05
CA TRP A 74 12.29 -8.66 -12.36
C TRP A 74 11.23 -9.49 -13.09
N GLN A 75 11.13 -9.29 -14.41
CA GLN A 75 10.17 -9.96 -15.27
C GLN A 75 10.86 -10.38 -16.55
N ILE A 76 10.37 -11.47 -17.14
CA ILE A 76 10.78 -11.91 -18.47
C ILE A 76 9.55 -12.42 -19.20
N THR A 77 9.46 -12.17 -20.49
CA THR A 77 8.42 -12.74 -21.35
C THR A 77 9.02 -13.07 -22.71
N SER A 78 8.56 -14.16 -23.29
CA SER A 78 8.84 -14.53 -24.67
C SER A 78 7.55 -14.65 -25.47
N MET A 79 7.67 -14.55 -26.78
CA MET A 79 6.61 -14.89 -27.71
C MET A 79 7.23 -15.59 -28.91
N SER A 80 6.51 -16.59 -29.45
CA SER A 80 6.79 -17.16 -30.75
C SER A 80 5.49 -17.28 -31.53
N GLY A 81 5.56 -16.99 -32.83
CA GLY A 81 4.47 -17.17 -33.78
C GLY A 81 5.01 -17.41 -35.18
N LYS A 82 4.15 -17.96 -36.04
CA LYS A 82 4.38 -18.06 -37.48
C LYS A 82 3.22 -17.36 -38.18
N LEU A 83 3.49 -16.51 -39.17
CA LEU A 83 2.46 -15.96 -40.04
C LEU A 83 2.55 -16.62 -41.41
N LEU A 84 1.40 -16.98 -41.99
CA LEU A 84 1.29 -17.56 -43.34
C LEU A 84 2.20 -18.79 -43.59
N GLU A 85 2.46 -19.61 -42.57
CA GLU A 85 3.38 -20.78 -42.60
C GLU A 85 4.87 -20.48 -42.90
N GLU A 86 5.22 -19.29 -43.39
CA GLU A 86 6.55 -18.93 -43.90
C GLU A 86 7.29 -17.86 -43.07
N TYR A 87 6.55 -17.00 -42.35
CA TYR A 87 7.13 -15.87 -41.62
C TYR A 87 7.33 -16.21 -40.14
N ASN A 88 8.57 -16.41 -39.72
CA ASN A 88 8.90 -16.68 -38.32
C ASN A 88 8.98 -15.37 -37.53
N TYR A 89 8.31 -15.32 -36.38
CA TYR A 89 8.39 -14.20 -35.46
C TYR A 89 8.71 -14.67 -34.04
N VAL A 90 9.76 -14.11 -33.45
CA VAL A 90 10.17 -14.38 -32.07
C VAL A 90 10.43 -13.07 -31.37
N SER A 91 9.86 -12.91 -30.17
CA SER A 91 10.21 -11.83 -29.26
C SER A 91 10.67 -12.37 -27.91
N LEU A 92 11.62 -11.66 -27.30
CA LEU A 92 12.07 -11.89 -25.93
C LEU A 92 12.26 -10.54 -25.27
N SER A 93 11.75 -10.37 -24.05
CA SER A 93 12.02 -9.16 -23.28
C SER A 93 12.19 -9.45 -21.81
N GLY A 94 13.08 -8.69 -21.18
CA GLY A 94 13.38 -8.75 -19.76
C GLY A 94 13.35 -7.36 -19.14
N LEU A 95 12.94 -7.30 -17.88
CA LEU A 95 12.89 -6.10 -17.06
C LEU A 95 13.63 -6.37 -15.75
N TYR A 96 14.44 -5.40 -15.32
CA TYR A 96 15.10 -5.42 -14.03
C TYR A 96 14.90 -4.09 -13.28
N PRO A 97 14.12 -4.08 -12.19
CA PRO A 97 13.93 -2.90 -11.36
C PRO A 97 15.18 -2.54 -10.55
N THR A 98 15.44 -1.24 -10.41
CA THR A 98 16.52 -0.71 -9.56
C THR A 98 16.04 0.48 -8.73
N LYS A 99 16.87 0.93 -7.77
CA LYS A 99 16.59 2.15 -7.00
C LYS A 99 16.55 3.42 -7.85
N PHE A 100 17.11 3.39 -9.06
CA PHE A 100 17.21 4.54 -9.96
C PHE A 100 16.18 4.52 -11.08
N GLY A 101 15.25 3.56 -11.08
CA GLY A 101 14.34 3.29 -12.19
C GLY A 101 14.53 1.88 -12.73
N ASN A 102 13.73 1.53 -13.72
CA ASN A 102 13.65 0.18 -14.24
C ASN A 102 14.35 0.12 -15.60
N PHE A 103 15.17 -0.91 -15.79
CA PHE A 103 15.88 -1.16 -17.04
C PHE A 103 15.23 -2.32 -17.77
N GLY A 104 15.04 -2.17 -19.08
CA GLY A 104 14.52 -3.22 -19.95
C GLY A 104 15.50 -3.56 -21.06
N LEU A 105 15.43 -4.80 -21.52
CA LEU A 105 16.10 -5.28 -22.72
C LEU A 105 15.09 -6.10 -23.51
N ALA A 106 14.92 -5.79 -24.79
CA ALA A 106 14.10 -6.60 -25.68
C ALA A 106 14.85 -6.97 -26.96
N TYR A 107 14.46 -8.11 -27.52
CA TYR A 107 14.93 -8.62 -28.79
C TYR A 107 13.74 -9.09 -29.61
N ILE A 108 13.69 -8.70 -30.87
CA ILE A 108 12.73 -9.19 -31.86
C ILE A 108 13.54 -9.72 -33.03
N ARG A 109 13.16 -10.90 -33.49
CA ARG A 109 13.60 -11.45 -34.75
C ARG A 109 12.38 -11.77 -35.60
N SER A 110 12.41 -11.29 -36.83
CA SER A 110 11.44 -11.66 -37.84
C SER A 110 12.17 -12.07 -39.11
N ASP A 111 11.81 -13.22 -39.67
CA ASP A 111 12.39 -13.69 -40.92
C ASP A 111 11.40 -14.42 -41.82
N ILE A 112 11.63 -14.28 -43.11
CA ILE A 112 11.02 -15.08 -44.17
C ILE A 112 12.13 -15.59 -45.07
N SER A 113 12.09 -16.88 -45.42
CA SER A 113 13.14 -17.53 -46.19
C SER A 113 12.55 -18.22 -47.40
N GLY A 114 13.12 -17.95 -48.57
CA GLY A 114 12.75 -18.65 -49.80
C GLY A 114 11.38 -18.24 -50.37
N ALA A 115 10.90 -17.03 -50.05
CA ALA A 115 9.62 -16.55 -50.53
C ALA A 115 9.68 -16.31 -52.04
N LEU A 116 8.66 -16.81 -52.75
CA LEU A 116 8.46 -16.56 -54.16
C LEU A 116 7.67 -15.25 -54.35
N PRO A 117 8.03 -14.38 -55.30
CA PRO A 117 7.24 -13.20 -55.60
C PRO A 117 5.80 -13.56 -55.98
N THR A 118 4.85 -13.02 -55.22
CA THR A 118 3.42 -13.16 -55.50
C THR A 118 2.90 -11.86 -56.09
N THR A 119 2.10 -11.99 -57.15
CA THR A 119 1.33 -10.90 -57.72
C THR A 119 -0.15 -11.21 -57.55
N ILE A 120 -0.96 -10.17 -57.31
CA ILE A 120 -2.41 -10.31 -57.28
C ILE A 120 -2.89 -10.25 -58.73
N GLU A 121 -3.63 -11.26 -59.17
CA GLU A 121 -4.13 -11.34 -60.54
C GLU A 121 -5.08 -10.17 -60.82
N VAL A 122 -4.86 -9.49 -61.95
CA VAL A 122 -5.62 -8.30 -62.35
C VAL A 122 -7.08 -8.69 -62.60
N GLY A 123 -8.00 -8.17 -61.79
CA GLY A 123 -9.43 -8.47 -61.87
C GLY A 123 -9.95 -9.51 -60.87
N SER A 124 -9.08 -10.01 -59.98
CA SER A 124 -9.49 -10.87 -58.86
C SER A 124 -10.39 -10.14 -57.85
N ASN A 125 -11.22 -10.91 -57.15
CA ASN A 125 -12.10 -10.38 -56.12
C ASN A 125 -11.26 -9.78 -54.99
N HIS A 126 -11.61 -8.59 -54.51
CA HIS A 126 -10.92 -7.98 -53.38
C HIS A 126 -11.06 -8.82 -52.10
N ASP A 127 -12.19 -9.51 -51.95
CA ASP A 127 -12.47 -10.38 -50.79
C ASP A 127 -11.88 -11.79 -50.94
N ASP A 128 -11.39 -12.14 -52.14
CA ASP A 128 -10.76 -13.43 -52.46
C ASP A 128 -9.72 -13.25 -53.59
N PRO A 129 -8.58 -12.60 -53.30
CA PRO A 129 -7.56 -12.30 -54.30
C PRO A 129 -6.89 -13.59 -54.77
N ILE A 130 -6.85 -13.78 -56.09
CA ILE A 130 -6.09 -14.88 -56.70
C ILE A 130 -4.63 -14.43 -56.72
N TYR A 131 -3.80 -15.08 -55.89
CA TYR A 131 -2.36 -14.87 -55.90
C TYR A 131 -1.73 -15.74 -56.99
N THR A 132 -1.19 -15.10 -58.02
CA THR A 132 -0.32 -15.77 -58.98
C THR A 132 1.11 -15.76 -58.46
N VAL A 133 1.59 -16.95 -58.10
CA VAL A 133 3.01 -17.17 -57.79
C VAL A 133 3.77 -17.21 -59.12
N ASP A 134 4.68 -16.28 -59.32
CA ASP A 134 5.55 -16.34 -60.49
C ASP A 134 6.69 -17.32 -60.20
N LEU A 135 6.48 -18.58 -60.61
CA LEU A 135 7.46 -19.67 -60.47
C LEU A 135 8.73 -19.45 -61.33
N THR A 136 8.76 -18.41 -62.17
CA THR A 136 9.95 -18.04 -62.96
C THR A 136 10.82 -17.00 -62.27
N GLN A 137 10.35 -16.40 -61.17
CA GLN A 137 11.10 -15.43 -60.38
C GLN A 137 11.90 -16.10 -59.25
N GLU A 138 13.04 -15.50 -58.92
CA GLU A 138 14.02 -16.02 -57.97
C GLU A 138 13.57 -15.82 -56.51
N GLN A 139 14.02 -16.72 -55.62
CA GLN A 139 13.66 -16.71 -54.21
C GLN A 139 14.30 -15.53 -53.47
N MET A 140 13.51 -14.86 -52.63
CA MET A 140 14.02 -13.84 -51.71
C MET A 140 13.93 -14.29 -50.25
N SER A 141 14.90 -13.87 -49.47
CA SER A 141 14.91 -14.05 -48.01
C SER A 141 15.17 -12.71 -47.33
N TYR A 142 14.42 -12.45 -46.26
CA TYR A 142 14.49 -11.22 -45.49
C TYR A 142 14.62 -11.54 -44.01
N TYR A 143 15.57 -10.89 -43.35
CA TYR A 143 15.82 -11.01 -41.93
C TYR A 143 15.81 -9.61 -41.30
N ASN A 144 15.10 -9.44 -40.19
CA ASN A 144 15.11 -8.22 -39.40
C ASN A 144 15.31 -8.56 -37.92
N ASN A 145 16.37 -8.01 -37.34
CA ASN A 145 16.69 -8.11 -35.94
C ASN A 145 16.58 -6.72 -35.31
N LEU A 146 15.85 -6.63 -34.21
CA LEU A 146 15.71 -5.43 -33.40
C LEU A 146 16.13 -5.71 -31.97
N ILE A 147 17.07 -4.94 -31.44
CA ILE A 147 17.40 -4.87 -30.01
C ILE A 147 16.88 -3.56 -29.45
N MET A 148 16.23 -3.60 -28.29
CA MET A 148 15.72 -2.43 -27.59
C MET A 148 16.36 -2.33 -26.21
N LEU A 149 16.99 -1.19 -25.92
CA LEU A 149 17.50 -0.84 -24.61
C LEU A 149 16.58 0.18 -23.97
N SER A 150 16.01 -0.16 -22.82
CA SER A 150 14.88 0.58 -22.26
C SER A 150 15.17 1.08 -20.87
N TYR A 151 14.65 2.26 -20.56
CA TYR A 151 14.68 2.83 -19.22
C TYR A 151 13.37 3.52 -18.91
N ALA A 152 12.84 3.31 -17.70
CA ALA A 152 11.61 3.95 -17.25
C ALA A 152 11.67 4.32 -15.77
N ASN A 153 10.95 5.38 -15.39
CA ASN A 153 10.90 5.82 -14.01
C ASN A 153 9.57 6.53 -13.68
N LYS A 154 9.24 6.55 -12.39
CA LYS A 154 8.12 7.31 -11.83
C LYS A 154 8.58 8.74 -11.59
N LEU A 155 7.77 9.72 -11.97
CA LEU A 155 8.04 11.14 -11.70
C LEU A 155 7.66 11.57 -10.27
N ALA A 156 7.01 10.69 -9.48
CA ALA A 156 6.61 10.95 -8.11
C ALA A 156 7.69 11.64 -7.24
N PRO A 157 8.98 11.21 -7.27
CA PRO A 157 10.04 11.84 -6.47
C PRO A 157 10.30 13.30 -6.85
N LEU A 158 10.09 13.69 -8.10
CA LEU A 158 10.28 15.06 -8.58
C LEU A 158 9.23 16.02 -7.97
N PHE A 159 8.00 15.53 -7.78
CA PHE A 159 6.88 16.29 -7.20
C PHE A 159 6.90 16.39 -5.66
N GLN A 160 7.89 15.76 -5.01
CA GLN A 160 8.18 15.91 -3.59
C GLN A 160 9.14 17.08 -3.31
N LEU A 161 9.72 17.70 -4.36
CA LEU A 161 10.55 18.89 -4.21
C LEU A 161 9.72 20.08 -3.69
N PRO A 162 10.24 20.92 -2.76
CA PRO A 162 9.51 22.04 -2.17
C PRO A 162 8.88 23.00 -3.18
N ALA A 163 9.48 23.13 -4.38
CA ALA A 163 8.98 24.01 -5.44
C ALA A 163 7.78 23.45 -6.22
N LEU A 164 7.53 22.14 -6.16
CA LEU A 164 6.48 21.44 -6.92
C LEU A 164 5.42 20.79 -6.01
N ASN A 165 5.67 20.74 -4.70
CA ASN A 165 4.76 20.17 -3.71
C ASN A 165 3.37 20.87 -3.69
N THR A 166 3.32 22.18 -3.92
CA THR A 166 2.05 22.92 -3.99
C THR A 166 1.21 22.52 -5.21
N VAL A 167 1.86 22.10 -6.31
CA VAL A 167 1.18 21.66 -7.54
C VAL A 167 0.64 20.23 -7.37
N SER A 168 1.41 19.34 -6.74
CA SER A 168 0.98 17.97 -6.47
C SER A 168 -0.11 17.86 -5.38
N ALA A 169 -0.19 18.82 -4.46
CA ALA A 169 -1.31 18.96 -3.55
C ALA A 169 -2.62 19.37 -4.26
N ARG A 170 -2.52 20.16 -5.36
CA ARG A 170 -3.67 20.60 -6.16
C ARG A 170 -4.10 19.56 -7.20
N PHE A 171 -3.17 18.72 -7.66
CA PHE A 171 -3.40 17.67 -8.65
C PHE A 171 -2.76 16.34 -8.20
N PRO A 172 -3.46 15.55 -7.36
CA PRO A 172 -2.92 14.32 -6.79
C PRO A 172 -2.42 13.30 -7.83
N GLY A 173 -3.09 13.21 -8.98
CA GLY A 173 -2.74 12.30 -10.08
C GLY A 173 -1.38 12.58 -10.75
N LEU A 174 -0.73 13.72 -10.48
CA LEU A 174 0.64 13.98 -10.94
C LEU A 174 1.67 13.06 -10.27
N LYS A 175 1.35 12.47 -9.12
CA LYS A 175 2.23 11.53 -8.42
C LYS A 175 2.38 10.19 -9.15
N ASP A 176 1.43 9.84 -10.01
CA ASP A 176 1.39 8.54 -10.69
C ASP A 176 1.90 8.59 -12.13
N ILE A 177 2.49 9.72 -12.55
CA ILE A 177 3.06 9.85 -13.89
C ILE A 177 4.35 9.04 -13.99
N GLN A 178 4.43 8.26 -15.06
CA GLN A 178 5.53 7.41 -15.46
C GLN A 178 6.05 7.88 -16.81
N VAL A 179 7.36 7.82 -17.00
CA VAL A 179 8.01 8.13 -18.27
C VAL A 179 8.99 7.03 -18.62
N GLY A 180 9.18 6.78 -19.91
CA GLY A 180 10.15 5.79 -20.36
C GLY A 180 10.67 6.10 -21.76
N ALA A 181 11.78 5.47 -22.11
CA ALA A 181 12.41 5.60 -23.42
C ALA A 181 13.03 4.27 -23.86
N ASN A 182 13.04 4.03 -25.17
CA ASN A 182 13.74 2.91 -25.81
C ASN A 182 14.76 3.43 -26.81
N VAL A 183 15.99 2.93 -26.76
CA VAL A 183 16.91 3.00 -27.89
C VAL A 183 16.79 1.71 -28.69
N LYS A 184 16.40 1.83 -29.96
CA LYS A 184 16.21 0.72 -30.89
C LYS A 184 17.41 0.58 -31.80
N LEU A 185 17.91 -0.64 -31.96
CA LEU A 185 19.05 -0.97 -32.82
C LEU A 185 18.59 -2.01 -33.84
N PHE A 186 18.55 -1.62 -35.11
CA PHE A 186 18.12 -2.47 -36.21
C PHE A 186 19.31 -3.08 -36.94
N ALA A 187 19.15 -4.35 -37.31
CA ALA A 187 20.01 -5.05 -38.27
C ALA A 187 19.12 -5.82 -39.25
N VAL A 188 19.11 -5.36 -40.49
CA VAL A 188 18.29 -5.91 -41.58
C VAL A 188 19.21 -6.58 -42.59
N ASN A 189 18.77 -7.70 -43.15
CA ASN A 189 19.47 -8.34 -44.26
C ASN A 189 18.45 -8.82 -45.29
N LEU A 190 18.59 -8.32 -46.51
CA LEU A 190 17.83 -8.78 -47.66
C LEU A 190 18.80 -9.56 -48.58
N THR A 191 18.43 -10.79 -48.91
CA THR A 191 19.21 -11.66 -49.79
C THR A 191 18.32 -12.26 -50.85
N GLY A 192 18.83 -12.37 -52.06
CA GLY A 192 18.15 -12.92 -53.22
C GLY A 192 19.07 -12.76 -54.41
N ASP A 193 18.72 -13.40 -55.51
CA ASP A 193 19.45 -13.23 -56.75
C ASP A 193 19.31 -11.77 -57.22
N HIS A 194 20.40 -11.20 -57.75
CA HIS A 194 20.56 -9.78 -58.07
C HIS A 194 20.51 -8.77 -56.89
N ILE A 195 20.43 -9.23 -55.64
CA ILE A 195 20.53 -8.37 -54.46
C ILE A 195 21.98 -8.28 -53.97
N GLU A 196 22.67 -7.21 -54.34
CA GLU A 196 24.00 -6.89 -53.81
C GLU A 196 23.90 -5.88 -52.66
N ARG A 197 24.71 -6.08 -51.60
CA ARG A 197 24.81 -5.14 -50.46
C ARG A 197 23.47 -4.88 -49.73
N GLY A 198 22.62 -5.89 -49.64
CA GLY A 198 21.29 -5.84 -49.00
C GLY A 198 21.30 -5.82 -47.47
N SER A 199 22.47 -5.81 -46.81
CA SER A 199 22.55 -5.65 -45.35
C SER A 199 22.45 -4.17 -44.95
N ALA A 200 21.71 -3.88 -43.89
CA ALA A 200 21.51 -2.54 -43.36
C ALA A 200 21.49 -2.50 -41.83
N SER A 201 21.82 -1.35 -41.26
CA SER A 201 21.68 -1.09 -39.82
C SER A 201 21.11 0.30 -39.55
N GLY A 202 20.45 0.45 -38.41
CA GLY A 202 19.77 1.69 -38.07
C GLY A 202 19.55 1.86 -36.57
N THR A 203 19.24 3.08 -36.15
CA THR A 203 18.93 3.39 -34.75
C THR A 203 17.67 4.24 -34.66
N GLU A 204 16.85 4.00 -33.64
CA GLU A 204 15.68 4.83 -33.34
C GLU A 204 15.48 5.05 -31.84
N LEU A 205 14.59 5.98 -31.52
CA LEU A 205 14.15 6.31 -30.17
C LEU A 205 12.64 6.18 -30.06
N ASP A 206 12.15 5.50 -29.01
CA ASP A 206 10.75 5.62 -28.60
C ASP A 206 10.68 6.40 -27.28
N LEU A 207 9.64 7.22 -27.11
CA LEU A 207 9.40 8.03 -25.91
C LEU A 207 7.98 7.82 -25.40
N GLY A 208 7.86 7.30 -24.19
CA GLY A 208 6.59 6.97 -23.53
C GLY A 208 6.28 7.84 -22.33
N ILE A 209 4.99 8.09 -22.11
CA ILE A 209 4.41 8.64 -20.89
C ILE A 209 3.13 7.88 -20.53
N GLN A 210 2.86 7.72 -19.24
CA GLN A 210 1.64 7.09 -18.74
C GLN A 210 1.27 7.66 -17.37
N GLY A 211 0.00 7.64 -17.01
CA GLY A 211 -0.45 8.01 -15.67
C GLY A 211 -1.87 7.56 -15.38
N LYS A 212 -2.25 7.59 -14.10
CA LYS A 212 -3.59 7.25 -13.62
C LYS A 212 -4.27 8.49 -13.04
N PRO A 213 -4.88 9.35 -13.86
CA PRO A 213 -5.53 10.57 -13.37
C PRO A 213 -6.70 10.26 -12.42
N LEU A 214 -7.37 9.12 -12.60
CA LEU A 214 -8.41 8.60 -11.73
C LEU A 214 -8.09 7.15 -11.37
N SER A 215 -8.67 6.69 -10.28
CA SER A 215 -8.46 5.36 -9.74
C SER A 215 -8.85 4.25 -10.74
N TRP A 216 -9.87 4.51 -11.56
CA TRP A 216 -10.44 3.62 -12.58
C TRP A 216 -9.98 3.95 -14.02
N LEU A 217 -9.16 4.99 -14.22
CA LEU A 217 -8.74 5.45 -15.55
C LEU A 217 -7.22 5.58 -15.63
N ALA A 218 -6.61 4.82 -16.54
CA ALA A 218 -5.23 5.02 -16.96
C ALA A 218 -5.17 5.63 -18.36
N LEU A 219 -4.22 6.54 -18.57
CA LEU A 219 -3.94 7.17 -19.87
C LEU A 219 -2.47 6.99 -20.20
N GLY A 220 -2.17 6.76 -21.47
CA GLY A 220 -0.80 6.60 -21.97
C GLY A 220 -0.61 7.19 -23.35
N ALA A 221 0.63 7.56 -23.67
CA ALA A 221 1.04 7.94 -25.00
C ALA A 221 2.49 7.51 -25.25
N ASN A 222 2.80 7.19 -26.50
CA ASN A 222 4.14 6.83 -26.96
C ASN A 222 4.39 7.47 -28.33
N ILE A 223 5.56 8.06 -28.53
CA ILE A 223 6.04 8.42 -29.86
C ILE A 223 7.07 7.35 -30.25
N GLN A 224 6.68 6.50 -31.18
CA GLN A 224 7.54 5.48 -31.77
C GLN A 224 8.32 6.06 -32.95
N ASN A 225 9.60 5.69 -33.09
CA ASN A 225 10.48 6.19 -34.15
C ASN A 225 10.58 7.73 -34.15
N ALA A 226 10.97 8.28 -33.01
CA ALA A 226 10.97 9.72 -32.76
C ALA A 226 12.21 10.45 -33.29
N LEU A 227 13.29 9.75 -33.71
CA LEU A 227 14.49 10.42 -34.21
C LEU A 227 14.29 10.90 -35.64
N PRO A 228 14.57 12.18 -35.93
CA PRO A 228 14.68 12.62 -37.32
C PRO A 228 15.83 11.91 -38.05
N MET A 229 15.71 11.71 -39.37
CA MET A 229 16.78 11.15 -40.20
C MET A 229 18.11 11.92 -40.07
N SER A 230 18.03 13.26 -39.90
CA SER A 230 19.21 14.12 -39.69
C SER A 230 19.97 13.84 -38.40
N MET A 231 19.32 13.16 -37.45
CA MET A 231 19.90 12.74 -36.16
C MET A 231 20.17 11.23 -36.10
N GLY A 232 20.07 10.53 -37.23
CA GLY A 232 20.36 9.10 -37.33
C GLY A 232 19.14 8.17 -37.22
N GLY A 233 17.92 8.72 -37.16
CA GLY A 233 16.65 7.97 -37.23
C GLY A 233 16.38 7.41 -38.63
N LYS A 234 17.22 6.47 -39.06
CA LYS A 234 17.20 5.90 -40.40
C LYS A 234 17.87 4.53 -40.44
N LEU A 235 17.50 3.75 -41.44
CA LEU A 235 18.16 2.51 -41.83
C LEU A 235 19.14 2.84 -42.97
N VAL A 236 20.39 2.39 -42.87
CA VAL A 236 21.43 2.64 -43.88
C VAL A 236 21.92 1.30 -44.43
N TYR A 237 21.69 1.08 -45.73
CA TYR A 237 22.16 -0.10 -46.46
C TYR A 237 23.63 0.03 -46.82
N GLN A 238 24.33 -1.10 -46.98
CA GLN A 238 25.71 -1.13 -47.48
C GLN A 238 25.86 -0.55 -48.89
N SER A 239 24.77 -0.51 -49.66
CA SER A 239 24.66 0.16 -50.96
C SER A 239 24.66 1.69 -50.86
N GLY A 240 24.51 2.25 -49.65
CA GLY A 240 24.39 3.69 -49.38
C GLY A 240 22.95 4.22 -49.42
N TRP A 241 21.97 3.35 -49.72
CA TRP A 241 20.55 3.69 -49.67
C TRP A 241 20.09 3.91 -48.23
N GLU A 242 19.23 4.90 -48.03
CA GLU A 242 18.69 5.26 -46.72
C GLU A 242 17.16 5.14 -46.72
N GLU A 243 16.62 4.52 -45.68
CA GLU A 243 15.18 4.43 -45.43
C GLU A 243 14.84 5.06 -44.09
N SER A 244 13.64 5.64 -44.00
CA SER A 244 13.11 6.18 -42.75
C SER A 244 12.16 5.20 -42.09
N TYR A 245 12.06 5.21 -40.77
CA TYR A 245 10.94 4.58 -40.08
C TYR A 245 9.83 5.61 -39.86
N PRO A 246 8.55 5.25 -40.09
CA PRO A 246 7.46 6.17 -39.83
C PRO A 246 7.37 6.49 -38.33
N ALA A 247 7.33 7.78 -38.01
CA ALA A 247 7.12 8.28 -36.66
C ALA A 247 5.62 8.15 -36.32
N ILE A 248 5.28 7.32 -35.34
CA ILE A 248 3.90 7.02 -34.97
C ILE A 248 3.63 7.55 -33.56
N LEU A 249 2.67 8.46 -33.43
CA LEU A 249 2.07 8.80 -32.15
C LEU A 249 1.02 7.74 -31.82
N LYS A 250 1.25 7.01 -30.74
CA LYS A 250 0.29 6.11 -30.12
C LYS A 250 -0.28 6.77 -28.89
N ALA A 251 -1.59 6.72 -28.69
CA ALA A 251 -2.21 7.16 -27.46
C ALA A 251 -3.36 6.26 -27.07
N GLY A 252 -3.54 6.05 -25.77
CA GLY A 252 -4.38 4.99 -25.27
C GLY A 252 -4.99 5.26 -23.90
N ALA A 253 -6.09 4.58 -23.62
CA ALA A 253 -6.82 4.64 -22.35
C ALA A 253 -7.23 3.24 -21.88
N ALA A 254 -7.17 3.02 -20.58
CA ALA A 254 -7.64 1.82 -19.92
C ALA A 254 -8.66 2.16 -18.81
N PHE A 255 -9.80 1.50 -18.85
CA PHE A 255 -10.95 1.73 -17.98
C PHE A 255 -11.22 0.49 -17.12
N ASP A 256 -10.93 0.56 -15.83
CA ASP A 256 -11.22 -0.51 -14.87
C ASP A 256 -12.71 -0.44 -14.46
N LEU A 257 -13.56 -1.19 -15.15
CA LEU A 257 -15.00 -1.25 -14.92
C LEU A 257 -15.35 -2.06 -13.66
N LEU A 258 -14.79 -3.26 -13.55
CA LEU A 258 -14.92 -4.15 -12.38
C LEU A 258 -13.54 -4.40 -11.80
N GLY A 259 -13.41 -4.51 -10.48
CA GLY A 259 -12.12 -4.80 -9.86
C GLY A 259 -12.14 -4.74 -8.32
N PRO A 260 -11.06 -5.20 -7.67
CA PRO A 260 -10.78 -4.82 -6.29
C PRO A 260 -10.59 -3.29 -6.19
N GLU A 261 -10.49 -2.75 -4.97
CA GLU A 261 -10.47 -1.31 -4.67
C GLU A 261 -9.92 -0.44 -5.81
N ASN A 262 -10.68 0.61 -6.19
CA ASN A 262 -10.38 1.64 -7.20
C ASN A 262 -11.04 1.48 -8.59
N ALA A 263 -11.69 0.36 -8.91
CA ALA A 263 -12.55 0.22 -10.10
C ALA A 263 -13.89 0.96 -9.95
N LEU A 264 -14.62 1.16 -11.06
CA LEU A 264 -15.95 1.80 -11.04
C LEU A 264 -16.96 1.01 -10.20
N TYR A 265 -16.90 -0.32 -10.24
CA TYR A 265 -17.73 -1.20 -9.43
C TYR A 265 -16.90 -2.32 -8.80
N LYS A 266 -17.13 -2.59 -7.50
CA LYS A 266 -16.57 -3.75 -6.79
C LYS A 266 -17.45 -4.98 -7.04
N PHE A 267 -16.87 -6.10 -7.46
CA PHE A 267 -17.59 -7.37 -7.67
C PHE A 267 -16.69 -8.58 -7.41
N GLY A 268 -16.66 -9.07 -6.17
CA GLY A 268 -15.84 -10.21 -5.76
C GLY A 268 -14.36 -10.03 -6.14
N THR A 269 -13.76 -11.08 -6.70
CA THR A 269 -12.39 -11.07 -7.24
C THR A 269 -12.31 -10.70 -8.73
N HIS A 270 -13.45 -10.37 -9.36
CA HIS A 270 -13.48 -10.08 -10.79
C HIS A 270 -12.77 -8.77 -11.10
N LYS A 271 -11.95 -8.76 -12.15
CA LYS A 271 -11.39 -7.54 -12.73
C LYS A 271 -11.74 -7.46 -14.21
N LEU A 272 -12.42 -6.40 -14.65
CA LEU A 272 -12.75 -6.14 -16.05
C LEU A 272 -12.18 -4.78 -16.45
N THR A 273 -11.29 -4.79 -17.44
CA THR A 273 -10.67 -3.59 -18.00
C THR A 273 -11.04 -3.46 -19.48
N LEU A 274 -11.55 -2.30 -19.89
CA LEU A 274 -11.74 -1.95 -21.31
C LEU A 274 -10.61 -1.04 -21.80
N LEU A 275 -10.23 -1.19 -23.06
CA LEU A 275 -9.03 -0.61 -23.64
C LEU A 275 -9.37 0.05 -24.99
N THR A 276 -8.79 1.21 -25.23
CA THR A 276 -8.88 1.90 -26.53
C THR A 276 -7.58 2.64 -26.80
N ASP A 277 -6.98 2.38 -27.96
CA ASP A 277 -5.79 3.07 -28.42
C ASP A 277 -5.98 3.55 -29.86
N PHE A 278 -5.21 4.57 -30.25
CA PHE A 278 -5.14 5.04 -31.62
C PHE A 278 -3.69 5.30 -32.05
N ASP A 279 -3.41 5.02 -33.31
CA ASP A 279 -2.12 5.27 -33.96
C ASP A 279 -2.26 6.38 -35.00
N TYR A 280 -1.40 7.39 -34.93
CA TYR A 280 -1.35 8.50 -35.88
C TYR A 280 0.08 8.68 -36.41
N GLU A 281 0.28 8.54 -37.74
CA GLU A 281 1.58 8.76 -38.36
C GLU A 281 1.89 10.27 -38.46
N ILE A 282 2.88 10.73 -37.70
CA ILE A 282 3.30 12.13 -37.65
C ILE A 282 4.21 12.46 -38.84
N SER A 283 5.07 11.52 -39.28
CA SER A 283 6.03 11.74 -40.36
C SER A 283 5.39 11.89 -41.74
N ARG A 284 4.18 11.33 -41.93
CA ARG A 284 3.45 11.28 -43.22
C ARG A 284 4.27 10.71 -44.39
N SER A 285 5.31 9.94 -44.10
CA SER A 285 6.19 9.31 -45.09
C SER A 285 5.57 8.05 -45.68
N SER A 286 4.76 7.33 -44.89
CA SER A 286 4.16 6.03 -45.25
C SER A 286 2.67 6.11 -45.57
N LYS A 287 2.03 7.26 -45.34
CA LYS A 287 0.58 7.49 -45.52
C LYS A 287 -0.31 6.49 -44.77
N ILE A 288 0.15 6.04 -43.61
CA ILE A 288 -0.63 5.17 -42.72
C ILE A 288 -1.83 5.99 -42.21
N PRO A 289 -3.08 5.53 -42.42
CA PRO A 289 -4.25 6.20 -41.89
C PRO A 289 -4.26 6.14 -40.36
N THR A 290 -5.13 6.92 -39.72
CA THR A 290 -5.33 6.76 -38.27
C THR A 290 -5.99 5.42 -38.00
N LEU A 291 -5.34 4.58 -37.19
CA LEU A 291 -5.81 3.23 -36.85
C LEU A 291 -6.38 3.23 -35.44
N LEU A 292 -7.51 2.55 -35.23
CA LEU A 292 -8.16 2.37 -33.94
C LEU A 292 -8.00 0.94 -33.44
N HIS A 293 -7.64 0.81 -32.16
CA HIS A 293 -7.48 -0.45 -31.45
C HIS A 293 -8.43 -0.50 -30.27
N LEU A 294 -9.21 -1.56 -30.13
CA LEU A 294 -10.14 -1.78 -29.03
C LEU A 294 -9.84 -3.12 -28.36
N GLY A 295 -9.89 -3.16 -27.03
CA GLY A 295 -9.59 -4.36 -26.27
C GLY A 295 -10.38 -4.49 -25.00
N ALA A 296 -10.47 -5.71 -24.48
CA ALA A 296 -10.97 -6.02 -23.15
C ALA A 296 -10.12 -7.11 -22.50
N GLU A 297 -9.86 -6.97 -21.20
CA GLU A 297 -9.29 -8.02 -20.35
C GLU A 297 -10.21 -8.26 -19.16
N TRP A 298 -10.73 -9.48 -19.04
CA TRP A 298 -11.56 -9.91 -17.93
C TRP A 298 -10.90 -11.04 -17.15
N LYS A 299 -10.64 -10.80 -15.87
CA LYS A 299 -10.17 -11.80 -14.91
C LYS A 299 -11.34 -12.17 -14.01
N PRO A 300 -12.10 -13.24 -14.31
CA PRO A 300 -13.18 -13.68 -13.42
C PRO A 300 -12.66 -14.21 -12.08
N ILE A 301 -11.44 -14.74 -12.08
CA ILE A 301 -10.68 -15.18 -10.90
C ILE A 301 -9.21 -14.82 -11.12
N ASN A 302 -8.40 -14.80 -10.06
CA ASN A 302 -6.97 -14.47 -10.15
C ASN A 302 -6.14 -15.43 -11.02
N LEU A 303 -6.66 -16.64 -11.31
CA LEU A 303 -5.98 -17.67 -12.09
C LEU A 303 -6.11 -17.48 -13.61
N ILE A 304 -7.17 -16.80 -14.09
CA ILE A 304 -7.55 -16.80 -15.50
C ILE A 304 -7.83 -15.36 -15.96
N ALA A 305 -7.32 -15.00 -17.13
CA ALA A 305 -7.71 -13.82 -17.90
C ALA A 305 -8.32 -14.24 -19.24
N ILE A 306 -9.43 -13.64 -19.62
CA ILE A 306 -10.10 -13.79 -20.92
C ILE A 306 -9.99 -12.45 -21.63
N ARG A 307 -9.64 -12.48 -22.92
CA ARG A 307 -9.35 -11.28 -23.70
C ARG A 307 -10.04 -11.33 -25.05
N ALA A 308 -10.45 -10.17 -25.53
CA ALA A 308 -10.96 -9.96 -26.87
C ALA A 308 -10.56 -8.58 -27.37
N GLY A 309 -10.44 -8.42 -28.68
CA GLY A 309 -10.12 -7.13 -29.28
C GLY A 309 -10.48 -7.02 -30.75
N ILE A 310 -10.42 -5.77 -31.22
CA ILE A 310 -10.52 -5.37 -32.62
C ILE A 310 -9.29 -4.49 -32.90
N ASP A 311 -8.48 -4.92 -33.85
CA ASP A 311 -7.26 -4.24 -34.29
C ASP A 311 -7.48 -3.69 -35.70
N GLN A 312 -7.27 -2.39 -35.91
CA GLN A 312 -7.32 -1.83 -37.27
C GLN A 312 -5.93 -1.83 -37.89
N GLU A 313 -5.83 -2.39 -39.10
CA GLU A 313 -4.60 -2.37 -39.88
C GLU A 313 -4.83 -1.76 -41.27
N MET A 314 -3.77 -1.19 -41.83
CA MET A 314 -3.77 -0.69 -43.20
C MET A 314 -3.62 -1.88 -44.16
N ALA A 315 -4.58 -2.05 -45.06
CA ALA A 315 -4.54 -3.04 -46.12
C ALA A 315 -4.39 -2.33 -47.47
N GLY A 316 -3.27 -2.55 -48.16
CA GLY A 316 -3.00 -1.89 -49.45
C GLY A 316 -2.91 -0.35 -49.35
N THR A 317 -3.30 0.36 -50.41
CA THR A 317 -3.18 1.83 -50.49
C THR A 317 -4.53 2.48 -50.12
N ASN A 318 -4.64 2.99 -48.89
CA ASN A 318 -5.82 3.69 -48.32
C ASN A 318 -7.00 2.84 -47.80
N ASN A 319 -6.91 1.52 -47.70
CA ASN A 319 -7.95 0.73 -47.02
C ASN A 319 -7.55 0.42 -45.56
N ILE A 320 -8.55 0.34 -44.69
CA ILE A 320 -8.42 -0.06 -43.29
C ILE A 320 -9.25 -1.33 -43.11
N GLU A 321 -8.64 -2.36 -42.57
CA GLU A 321 -9.30 -3.62 -42.21
C GLU A 321 -9.47 -3.74 -40.70
N ASN A 322 -10.56 -4.39 -40.28
CA ASN A 322 -10.82 -4.67 -38.87
C ASN A 322 -10.52 -6.14 -38.58
N ASN A 323 -9.49 -6.37 -37.78
CA ASN A 323 -9.00 -7.68 -37.41
C ASN A 323 -9.53 -8.07 -36.03
N PHE A 324 -10.23 -9.21 -35.95
CA PHE A 324 -10.68 -9.75 -34.67
C PHE A 324 -9.52 -10.44 -33.94
N SER A 325 -9.46 -10.27 -32.63
CA SER A 325 -8.56 -11.06 -31.79
C SER A 325 -9.22 -11.53 -30.49
N SER A 326 -8.69 -12.63 -29.97
CA SER A 326 -9.10 -13.21 -28.70
C SER A 326 -7.92 -13.85 -28.00
N GLY A 327 -8.00 -14.03 -26.69
CA GLY A 327 -6.92 -14.68 -25.96
C GLY A 327 -7.29 -15.12 -24.56
N VAL A 328 -6.44 -15.99 -24.00
CA VAL A 328 -6.56 -16.48 -22.62
C VAL A 328 -5.20 -16.38 -21.95
N GLY A 329 -5.19 -15.91 -20.70
CA GLY A 329 -4.03 -15.90 -19.82
C GLY A 329 -4.27 -16.83 -18.64
N ILE A 330 -3.30 -17.69 -18.32
CA ILE A 330 -3.33 -18.58 -17.18
C ILE A 330 -2.17 -18.22 -16.25
N TYR A 331 -2.49 -17.97 -14.98
CA TYR A 331 -1.54 -17.60 -13.95
C TYR A 331 -1.26 -18.81 -13.05
N TYR A 332 0.01 -19.09 -12.75
CA TYR A 332 0.38 -20.14 -11.80
C TYR A 332 1.68 -19.76 -11.09
N GLY A 333 1.58 -19.42 -9.79
CA GLY A 333 2.69 -18.83 -9.06
C GLY A 333 3.14 -17.52 -9.71
N ASP A 334 4.43 -17.42 -10.04
CA ASP A 334 5.01 -16.28 -10.77
C ASP A 334 4.98 -16.44 -12.30
N PHE A 335 4.43 -17.55 -12.82
CA PHE A 335 4.31 -17.80 -14.24
C PHE A 335 2.98 -17.29 -14.79
N ARG A 336 3.04 -16.75 -16.01
CA ARG A 336 1.86 -16.46 -16.84
C ARG A 336 2.05 -17.07 -18.23
N PHE A 337 1.12 -17.93 -18.62
CA PHE A 337 1.00 -18.45 -19.97
C PHE A 337 -0.09 -17.68 -20.70
N ASP A 338 0.22 -17.06 -21.83
CA ASP A 338 -0.76 -16.35 -22.65
C ASP A 338 -0.88 -17.01 -24.01
N TYR A 339 -2.10 -17.22 -24.45
CA TYR A 339 -2.47 -17.62 -25.80
C TYR A 339 -3.30 -16.51 -26.44
N ALA A 340 -3.07 -16.25 -27.72
CA ALA A 340 -3.92 -15.39 -28.53
C ALA A 340 -4.14 -15.95 -29.93
N TYR A 341 -5.34 -15.69 -30.43
CA TYR A 341 -5.71 -15.78 -31.82
C TYR A 341 -5.91 -14.37 -32.36
N HIS A 342 -5.33 -14.03 -33.51
CA HIS A 342 -5.46 -12.71 -34.12
C HIS A 342 -5.56 -12.85 -35.64
N GLN A 343 -6.66 -12.40 -36.22
CA GLN A 343 -6.89 -12.47 -37.65
C GLN A 343 -6.09 -11.38 -38.39
N PHE A 344 -5.41 -11.72 -39.48
CA PHE A 344 -4.82 -10.72 -40.38
C PHE A 344 -5.56 -10.76 -41.72
N ALA A 345 -6.43 -9.78 -41.98
CA ALA A 345 -7.26 -9.79 -43.19
C ALA A 345 -6.43 -9.65 -44.49
N GLY A 346 -5.29 -8.95 -44.47
CA GLY A 346 -4.31 -8.92 -45.58
C GLY A 346 -3.47 -10.20 -45.74
N ALA A 347 -3.65 -11.20 -44.88
CA ALA A 347 -2.90 -12.45 -44.84
C ALA A 347 -3.79 -13.61 -44.32
N PRO A 348 -4.86 -13.99 -45.05
CA PRO A 348 -5.79 -15.01 -44.59
C PRO A 348 -5.11 -16.40 -44.56
N GLY A 349 -5.01 -17.02 -43.38
CA GLY A 349 -4.32 -18.29 -43.19
C GLY A 349 -4.63 -18.99 -41.86
N ILE A 350 -4.23 -20.26 -41.74
CA ILE A 350 -4.63 -21.22 -40.68
C ILE A 350 -3.82 -21.03 -39.37
N ASP A 351 -2.67 -20.34 -39.41
CA ASP A 351 -1.68 -20.31 -38.33
C ASP A 351 -1.61 -18.98 -37.53
N ASN A 352 -2.74 -18.33 -37.30
CA ASN A 352 -2.86 -17.05 -36.59
C ASN A 352 -2.83 -17.18 -35.04
N HIS A 353 -1.98 -18.07 -34.54
CA HIS A 353 -1.91 -18.49 -33.15
C HIS A 353 -0.59 -18.08 -32.49
N PHE A 354 -0.68 -17.42 -31.35
CA PHE A 354 0.46 -16.82 -30.67
C PHE A 354 0.53 -17.28 -29.21
N PHE A 355 1.73 -17.62 -28.77
CA PHE A 355 1.97 -18.09 -27.42
C PHE A 355 3.05 -17.26 -26.75
N SER A 356 2.79 -16.89 -25.50
CA SER A 356 3.78 -16.24 -24.65
C SER A 356 3.94 -16.98 -23.32
N LEU A 357 5.19 -17.11 -22.88
CA LEU A 357 5.52 -17.58 -21.55
C LEU A 357 6.21 -16.46 -20.80
N SER A 358 5.69 -16.12 -19.64
CA SER A 358 6.21 -15.05 -18.80
C SER A 358 6.51 -15.54 -17.39
N TYR A 359 7.53 -14.95 -16.77
CA TYR A 359 7.89 -15.17 -15.37
C TYR A 359 8.07 -13.83 -14.64
N GLY A 360 7.80 -13.82 -13.34
CA GLY A 360 7.80 -12.61 -12.51
C GLY A 360 6.48 -11.85 -12.58
N ILE A 361 5.43 -12.48 -13.12
CA ILE A 361 4.09 -11.91 -13.26
C ILE A 361 3.14 -12.73 -12.39
N ALA A 362 3.13 -12.44 -11.09
CA ALA A 362 2.19 -13.08 -10.17
C ALA A 362 0.76 -12.55 -10.36
N PRO A 363 -0.26 -13.34 -10.00
CA PRO A 363 -1.62 -12.82 -9.80
C PRO A 363 -1.60 -11.65 -8.80
N ALA A 364 -2.51 -10.69 -8.97
CA ALA A 364 -2.65 -9.60 -8.03
C ALA A 364 -2.87 -10.16 -6.62
N ARG A 365 -2.07 -9.71 -5.64
CA ARG A 365 -2.24 -10.09 -4.25
C ARG A 365 -3.63 -9.59 -3.81
N GLN A 366 -4.46 -10.48 -3.28
CA GLN A 366 -5.71 -10.07 -2.66
C GLN A 366 -5.37 -9.04 -1.57
N VAL A 367 -5.89 -7.83 -1.71
CA VAL A 367 -6.00 -6.94 -0.56
C VAL A 367 -7.12 -7.57 0.25
N GLU A 368 -6.76 -8.26 1.34
CA GLU A 368 -7.73 -8.76 2.31
C GLU A 368 -8.44 -7.52 2.87
N ASP A 369 -9.68 -7.29 2.43
CA ASP A 369 -10.54 -6.29 3.08
C ASP A 369 -10.71 -6.77 4.53
N PRO A 370 -10.44 -5.92 5.54
CA PRO A 370 -10.60 -6.32 6.93
C PRO A 370 -12.04 -6.78 7.15
N LEU A 371 -12.20 -7.95 7.77
CA LEU A 371 -13.49 -8.51 8.16
C LEU A 371 -14.21 -7.56 9.11
N ILE A 372 -13.47 -6.77 9.88
CA ILE A 372 -13.99 -5.92 10.94
C ILE A 372 -14.05 -4.45 10.51
N SER A 373 -15.18 -3.81 10.83
CA SER A 373 -15.37 -2.36 10.68
C SER A 373 -15.18 -1.58 12.00
N SER A 374 -15.16 -2.28 13.14
CA SER A 374 -14.94 -1.69 14.47
C SER A 374 -13.48 -1.26 14.67
N PRO A 375 -13.22 -0.15 15.39
CA PRO A 375 -11.85 0.31 15.64
C PRO A 375 -11.10 -0.64 16.59
N ASP A 376 -9.88 -1.03 16.20
CA ASP A 376 -8.91 -1.66 17.10
C ASP A 376 -8.43 -0.65 18.16
N LYS A 377 -7.90 -1.16 19.27
CA LYS A 377 -7.35 -0.37 20.39
C LYS A 377 -8.39 0.50 21.11
N LEU A 378 -9.57 -0.06 21.33
CA LEU A 378 -10.68 0.61 22.02
C LEU A 378 -10.48 0.61 23.54
N ILE A 379 -10.65 1.76 24.19
CA ILE A 379 -10.80 1.88 25.65
C ILE A 379 -12.27 2.14 25.96
N THR A 380 -12.89 1.32 26.80
CA THR A 380 -14.32 1.42 27.12
C THR A 380 -14.61 1.11 28.59
N THR A 381 -15.77 1.54 29.07
CA THR A 381 -16.34 1.12 30.37
C THR A 381 -17.51 0.15 30.20
N GLU A 382 -17.94 -0.08 28.95
CA GLU A 382 -19.05 -0.97 28.63
C GLU A 382 -18.68 -2.43 28.93
N THR A 383 -19.66 -3.18 29.40
CA THR A 383 -19.47 -4.61 29.75
C THR A 383 -19.63 -5.54 28.55
N VAL A 384 -20.25 -5.03 27.48
CA VAL A 384 -20.53 -5.73 26.23
C VAL A 384 -20.24 -4.77 25.08
N VAL A 385 -19.62 -5.27 24.02
CA VAL A 385 -19.37 -4.51 22.78
C VAL A 385 -19.95 -5.24 21.57
N ALA A 386 -20.54 -4.47 20.65
CA ALA A 386 -21.00 -4.99 19.36
C ALA A 386 -19.82 -5.06 18.38
N ILE A 387 -19.56 -6.25 17.85
CA ILE A 387 -18.57 -6.52 16.82
C ILE A 387 -19.28 -6.59 15.48
N LYS A 388 -18.95 -5.65 14.60
CA LYS A 388 -19.57 -5.49 13.28
C LYS A 388 -18.55 -5.64 12.19
N GLY A 389 -18.94 -6.35 11.14
CA GLY A 389 -18.04 -6.63 10.04
C GLY A 389 -18.74 -7.06 8.78
N LYS A 390 -17.93 -7.24 7.73
CA LYS A 390 -18.41 -7.67 6.43
C LYS A 390 -17.39 -8.59 5.77
N ALA A 391 -17.83 -9.80 5.42
CA ALA A 391 -17.07 -10.68 4.54
C ALA A 391 -17.29 -10.25 3.08
N VAL A 392 -16.31 -9.55 2.49
CA VAL A 392 -16.34 -9.16 1.07
C VAL A 392 -15.84 -10.29 0.17
N ASP A 393 -14.92 -11.11 0.67
CA ASP A 393 -14.42 -12.29 -0.02
C ASP A 393 -15.53 -13.35 -0.11
N THR A 394 -15.89 -13.71 -1.34
CA THR A 394 -16.90 -14.71 -1.66
C THR A 394 -16.50 -16.13 -1.27
N GLU A 395 -15.21 -16.39 -1.01
CA GLU A 395 -14.73 -17.67 -0.49
C GLU A 395 -15.08 -17.87 1.00
N ILE A 396 -15.41 -16.79 1.73
CA ILE A 396 -15.82 -16.85 3.13
C ILE A 396 -17.29 -17.30 3.22
N MET A 397 -17.49 -18.52 3.69
CA MET A 397 -18.81 -19.14 3.83
C MET A 397 -19.39 -19.00 5.24
N SER A 398 -18.55 -18.74 6.24
CA SER A 398 -19.01 -18.49 7.61
C SER A 398 -18.02 -17.66 8.43
N ILE A 399 -18.52 -17.03 9.50
CA ILE A 399 -17.73 -16.22 10.44
C ILE A 399 -17.75 -16.87 11.81
N LYS A 400 -16.60 -16.86 12.49
CA LYS A 400 -16.47 -17.10 13.93
C LYS A 400 -15.96 -15.86 14.65
N VAL A 401 -16.49 -15.60 15.84
CA VAL A 401 -16.01 -14.57 16.76
C VAL A 401 -15.69 -15.25 18.09
N ASN A 402 -14.43 -15.20 18.53
CA ASN A 402 -13.92 -15.97 19.67
C ASN A 402 -14.26 -17.47 19.59
N GLY A 403 -14.14 -18.04 18.38
CA GLY A 403 -14.46 -19.44 18.10
C GLY A 403 -15.96 -19.75 17.97
N LEU A 404 -16.85 -18.82 18.31
CA LEU A 404 -18.30 -19.00 18.22
C LEU A 404 -18.82 -18.57 16.84
N LYS A 405 -19.58 -19.43 16.19
CA LYS A 405 -20.16 -19.14 14.86
C LYS A 405 -21.19 -18.01 14.96
N VAL A 406 -21.08 -17.03 14.07
CA VAL A 406 -21.98 -15.86 13.98
C VAL A 406 -22.82 -15.96 12.72
N THR A 407 -24.05 -15.43 12.79
CA THR A 407 -24.93 -15.35 11.62
C THR A 407 -24.45 -14.25 10.69
N MET A 408 -24.26 -14.59 9.42
CA MET A 408 -23.86 -13.69 8.36
C MET A 408 -25.02 -13.52 7.38
N SER A 409 -25.29 -12.28 6.96
CA SER A 409 -26.29 -11.99 5.94
C SER A 409 -25.83 -12.48 4.56
N PRO A 410 -26.73 -12.63 3.56
CA PRO A 410 -26.35 -12.95 2.19
C PRO A 410 -25.40 -11.92 1.53
N ARG A 411 -25.28 -10.72 2.10
CA ARG A 411 -24.38 -9.66 1.62
C ARG A 411 -23.02 -9.67 2.34
N GLY A 412 -22.78 -10.65 3.21
CA GLY A 412 -21.55 -10.78 3.99
C GLY A 412 -21.53 -10.01 5.32
N ASP A 413 -22.54 -9.18 5.59
CA ASP A 413 -22.60 -8.39 6.83
C ASP A 413 -22.89 -9.28 8.06
N PHE A 414 -22.20 -9.06 9.18
CA PHE A 414 -22.44 -9.75 10.45
C PHE A 414 -22.33 -8.80 11.65
N GLU A 415 -23.08 -9.12 12.71
CA GLU A 415 -23.05 -8.39 14.00
C GLU A 415 -23.21 -9.38 15.15
N THR A 416 -22.39 -9.25 16.20
CA THR A 416 -22.53 -10.03 17.44
C THR A 416 -22.09 -9.23 18.66
N ASN A 417 -22.61 -9.58 19.83
CA ASN A 417 -22.23 -8.96 21.09
C ASN A 417 -21.21 -9.83 21.84
N VAL A 418 -20.10 -9.23 22.27
CA VAL A 418 -19.06 -9.90 23.04
C VAL A 418 -18.97 -9.29 24.43
N SER A 419 -19.09 -10.14 25.45
CA SER A 419 -18.89 -9.75 26.85
C SER A 419 -17.40 -9.56 27.16
N LEU A 420 -17.08 -8.46 27.84
CA LEU A 420 -15.72 -8.09 28.20
C LEU A 420 -15.46 -8.31 29.70
N HIS A 421 -14.32 -8.89 30.05
CA HIS A 421 -13.84 -8.86 31.43
C HIS A 421 -13.11 -7.53 31.72
N VAL A 422 -12.97 -7.16 32.99
CA VAL A 422 -12.18 -5.97 33.37
C VAL A 422 -10.72 -6.19 32.93
N GLY A 423 -10.10 -5.16 32.35
CA GLY A 423 -8.75 -5.20 31.81
C GLY A 423 -8.70 -5.44 30.30
N LYS A 424 -7.61 -6.05 29.84
CA LYS A 424 -7.28 -6.26 28.43
C LYS A 424 -8.03 -7.46 27.87
N ASN A 425 -8.81 -7.28 26.81
CA ASN A 425 -9.57 -8.31 26.10
C ASN A 425 -9.10 -8.41 24.65
N THR A 426 -8.93 -9.63 24.16
CA THR A 426 -8.62 -9.93 22.76
C THR A 426 -9.83 -10.60 22.11
N ILE A 427 -10.31 -10.03 21.00
CA ILE A 427 -11.42 -10.59 20.22
C ILE A 427 -10.88 -11.03 18.86
N LEU A 428 -10.94 -12.33 18.59
CA LEU A 428 -10.54 -12.92 17.32
C LEU A 428 -11.77 -13.11 16.42
N VAL A 429 -11.69 -12.62 15.19
CA VAL A 429 -12.71 -12.81 14.15
C VAL A 429 -12.08 -13.59 13.00
N GLU A 430 -12.69 -14.70 12.62
CA GLU A 430 -12.20 -15.60 11.58
C GLU A 430 -13.26 -15.78 10.49
N GLY A 431 -12.86 -15.63 9.22
CA GLY A 431 -13.62 -16.03 8.06
C GLY A 431 -13.20 -17.41 7.59
N LEU A 432 -14.16 -18.33 7.44
CA LEU A 432 -13.90 -19.73 7.10
C LEU A 432 -14.49 -20.09 5.74
N ASP A 433 -13.77 -20.93 4.99
CA ASP A 433 -14.21 -21.49 3.72
C ASP A 433 -15.32 -22.55 3.88
N TYR A 434 -15.75 -23.15 2.77
CA TYR A 434 -16.74 -24.24 2.74
C TYR A 434 -16.31 -25.47 3.58
N ASN A 435 -15.01 -25.74 3.69
CA ASN A 435 -14.46 -26.85 4.47
C ASN A 435 -14.30 -26.50 5.97
N GLY A 436 -14.60 -25.25 6.35
CA GLY A 436 -14.40 -24.75 7.72
C GLY A 436 -12.94 -24.43 8.05
N LYS A 437 -12.08 -24.21 7.05
CA LYS A 437 -10.70 -23.74 7.23
C LYS A 437 -10.68 -22.21 7.33
N PRO A 438 -9.99 -21.60 8.31
CA PRO A 438 -9.78 -20.16 8.34
C PRO A 438 -8.99 -19.69 7.12
N ILE A 439 -9.55 -18.74 6.37
CA ILE A 439 -8.93 -18.12 5.19
C ILE A 439 -8.73 -16.60 5.35
N ALA A 440 -9.36 -16.00 6.36
CA ALA A 440 -9.14 -14.61 6.78
C ALA A 440 -9.25 -14.50 8.30
N SER A 441 -8.49 -13.60 8.92
CA SER A 441 -8.56 -13.37 10.37
C SER A 441 -8.21 -11.95 10.76
N ASP A 442 -9.01 -11.36 11.65
CA ASP A 442 -8.76 -10.07 12.28
C ASP A 442 -8.80 -10.19 13.80
N THR A 443 -8.04 -9.33 14.48
CA THR A 443 -8.01 -9.26 15.95
C THR A 443 -8.31 -7.85 16.43
N LEU A 444 -9.22 -7.72 17.40
CA LEU A 444 -9.49 -6.48 18.12
C LEU A 444 -8.96 -6.56 19.54
N ARG A 445 -8.29 -5.50 19.96
CA ARG A 445 -7.80 -5.33 21.33
C ARG A 445 -8.62 -4.25 22.02
N ILE A 446 -9.20 -4.61 23.16
CA ILE A 446 -10.09 -3.75 23.92
C ILE A 446 -9.67 -3.70 25.38
N LEU A 447 -9.45 -2.50 25.91
CA LEU A 447 -9.25 -2.27 27.33
C LEU A 447 -10.59 -1.88 27.97
N ARG A 448 -11.16 -2.77 28.78
CA ARG A 448 -12.33 -2.45 29.61
C ARG A 448 -11.89 -1.93 30.98
N LEU A 449 -12.21 -0.68 31.28
CA LEU A 449 -12.03 -0.10 32.60
C LEU A 449 -13.17 -0.52 33.54
N ILE A 450 -12.86 -0.72 34.82
CA ILE A 450 -13.87 -0.93 35.87
C ILE A 450 -14.57 0.40 36.19
N THR A 451 -15.86 0.33 36.54
CA THR A 451 -16.64 1.47 37.03
C THR A 451 -17.30 1.13 38.36
N TYR A 452 -17.71 2.15 39.12
CA TYR A 452 -18.40 1.99 40.39
C TYR A 452 -19.77 2.69 40.35
N PRO A 453 -20.85 2.08 40.91
CA PRO A 453 -22.20 2.65 40.81
C PRO A 453 -22.37 4.05 41.42
N ASP A 454 -21.55 4.39 42.42
CA ASP A 454 -21.58 5.67 43.13
C ASP A 454 -20.58 6.71 42.59
N VAL A 455 -19.91 6.42 41.46
CA VAL A 455 -19.00 7.33 40.77
C VAL A 455 -19.59 7.68 39.41
N HIS A 456 -20.23 8.85 39.33
CA HIS A 456 -20.77 9.35 38.07
C HIS A 456 -19.66 9.72 37.07
N LYS A 457 -19.91 9.58 35.76
CA LYS A 457 -18.96 9.96 34.69
C LYS A 457 -18.51 11.43 34.74
N THR A 458 -19.31 12.31 35.35
CA THR A 458 -18.99 13.74 35.55
C THR A 458 -18.19 14.00 36.82
N HIS A 459 -17.95 12.99 37.65
CA HIS A 459 -17.14 13.13 38.86
C HIS A 459 -15.70 13.47 38.46
N TRP A 460 -15.11 14.48 39.13
CA TRP A 460 -13.81 15.04 38.75
C TRP A 460 -12.64 14.04 38.77
N ALA A 461 -12.79 12.95 39.54
CA ALA A 461 -11.82 11.86 39.65
C ALA A 461 -12.25 10.57 38.91
N ASN A 462 -13.30 10.59 38.08
CA ASN A 462 -13.86 9.37 37.48
C ASN A 462 -12.79 8.58 36.69
N GLU A 463 -12.06 9.24 35.79
CA GLU A 463 -11.02 8.58 34.99
C GLU A 463 -9.95 7.92 35.87
N GLN A 464 -9.46 8.65 36.87
CA GLN A 464 -8.42 8.15 37.79
C GLN A 464 -8.93 6.98 38.62
N ILE A 465 -10.18 7.04 39.08
CA ILE A 465 -10.82 5.95 39.81
C ILE A 465 -10.94 4.71 38.92
N ASP A 466 -11.37 4.87 37.68
CA ASP A 466 -11.56 3.77 36.73
C ASP A 466 -10.22 3.09 36.40
N TYR A 467 -9.14 3.84 36.15
CA TYR A 467 -7.81 3.27 35.92
C TYR A 467 -7.23 2.57 37.15
N ILE A 468 -7.25 3.22 38.32
CA ILE A 468 -6.68 2.66 39.55
C ILE A 468 -7.50 1.46 40.04
N GLY A 469 -8.81 1.48 39.83
CA GLY A 469 -9.68 0.33 40.03
C GLY A 469 -9.33 -0.83 39.10
N THR A 470 -9.11 -0.55 37.81
CA THR A 470 -8.78 -1.56 36.79
C THR A 470 -7.45 -2.25 37.09
N LEU A 471 -6.47 -1.51 37.62
CA LEU A 471 -5.20 -2.05 38.12
C LEU A 471 -5.37 -2.91 39.39
N GLY A 472 -6.57 -3.01 39.97
CA GLY A 472 -6.84 -3.78 41.19
C GLY A 472 -6.21 -3.16 42.46
N VAL A 473 -5.67 -1.95 42.36
CA VAL A 473 -5.05 -1.22 43.47
C VAL A 473 -6.09 -0.90 44.52
N ILE A 474 -7.25 -0.40 44.10
CA ILE A 474 -8.40 -0.12 44.93
C ILE A 474 -9.56 -1.00 44.48
N LYS A 475 -10.13 -1.80 45.39
CA LYS A 475 -11.14 -2.81 45.05
C LYS A 475 -12.59 -2.34 45.31
N GLY A 476 -12.76 -1.13 45.83
CA GLY A 476 -14.05 -0.68 46.37
C GLY A 476 -14.41 -1.36 47.69
N TYR A 477 -15.67 -1.24 48.09
CA TYR A 477 -16.26 -1.87 49.28
C TYR A 477 -17.03 -3.14 48.89
N PRO A 478 -17.33 -4.05 49.85
CA PRO A 478 -18.11 -5.26 49.57
C PRO A 478 -19.50 -5.02 48.98
N ASP A 479 -20.07 -3.82 49.18
CA ASP A 479 -21.34 -3.38 48.60
C ASP A 479 -21.21 -2.91 47.13
N GLY A 480 -20.01 -2.99 46.54
CA GLY A 480 -19.71 -2.58 45.17
C GLY A 480 -19.41 -1.08 45.00
N SER A 481 -19.55 -0.27 46.04
CA SER A 481 -19.30 1.17 45.98
C SER A 481 -17.81 1.54 46.10
N PHE A 482 -17.44 2.72 45.61
CA PHE A 482 -16.11 3.29 45.76
C PHE A 482 -16.00 4.23 46.96
N LYS A 483 -17.07 4.97 47.27
CA LYS A 483 -17.21 6.06 48.25
C LYS A 483 -16.22 7.21 48.01
N PRO A 484 -16.32 7.95 46.88
CA PRO A 484 -15.30 8.92 46.47
C PRO A 484 -15.03 10.02 47.51
N GLU A 485 -16.07 10.49 48.18
CA GLU A 485 -15.99 11.54 49.22
C GLU A 485 -15.72 10.98 50.63
N GLY A 486 -15.61 9.65 50.76
CA GLY A 486 -15.26 9.01 52.02
C GLY A 486 -13.82 9.30 52.43
N THR A 487 -13.57 9.50 53.72
CA THR A 487 -12.21 9.66 54.25
C THR A 487 -11.44 8.35 54.22
N ILE A 488 -10.12 8.40 54.01
CA ILE A 488 -9.25 7.22 54.04
C ILE A 488 -8.49 7.08 55.36
N SER A 489 -8.48 5.88 55.92
CA SER A 489 -7.69 5.56 57.12
C SER A 489 -6.22 5.31 56.79
N ARG A 490 -5.35 5.46 57.80
CA ARG A 490 -3.91 5.21 57.67
C ARG A 490 -3.60 3.77 57.26
N ALA A 491 -4.35 2.81 57.80
CA ALA A 491 -4.26 1.40 57.43
C ALA A 491 -4.63 1.16 55.96
N GLU A 492 -5.73 1.74 55.48
CA GLU A 492 -6.16 1.62 54.09
C GLU A 492 -5.14 2.24 53.13
N LEU A 493 -4.68 3.47 53.38
CA LEU A 493 -3.69 4.11 52.51
C LEU A 493 -2.39 3.30 52.45
N SER A 494 -1.93 2.76 53.57
CA SER A 494 -0.72 1.92 53.60
C SER A 494 -0.91 0.61 52.84
N THR A 495 -2.12 0.06 52.86
CA THR A 495 -2.50 -1.13 52.08
C THR A 495 -2.46 -0.85 50.59
N LEU A 496 -3.01 0.28 50.13
CA LEU A 496 -2.98 0.67 48.72
C LEU A 496 -1.54 0.79 48.20
N LEU A 497 -0.69 1.52 48.93
CA LEU A 497 0.71 1.74 48.56
C LEU A 497 1.47 0.42 48.44
N MET A 498 1.33 -0.46 49.43
CA MET A 498 2.06 -1.73 49.47
C MET A 498 1.50 -2.77 48.49
N ARG A 499 0.21 -2.72 48.19
CA ARG A 499 -0.36 -3.55 47.11
C ARG A 499 0.24 -3.20 45.77
N ILE A 500 0.46 -1.90 45.48
CA ILE A 500 1.14 -1.47 44.26
C ILE A 500 2.59 -1.97 44.28
N THR A 501 3.35 -1.70 45.35
CA THR A 501 4.76 -2.08 45.45
C THR A 501 4.99 -3.58 45.25
N MET A 502 4.09 -4.41 45.76
CA MET A 502 4.23 -5.86 45.71
C MET A 502 3.47 -6.51 44.54
N ASN A 503 2.84 -5.72 43.67
CA ASN A 503 1.99 -6.21 42.58
C ASN A 503 0.91 -7.22 43.06
N GLY A 504 0.18 -6.86 44.12
CA GLY A 504 -0.91 -7.66 44.66
C GLY A 504 -0.78 -8.06 46.13
N ASP A 505 -1.90 -8.49 46.72
CA ASP A 505 -2.00 -8.80 48.16
C ASP A 505 -1.25 -10.07 48.56
N SER A 506 -1.12 -11.04 47.64
CA SER A 506 -0.48 -12.34 47.85
C SER A 506 1.03 -12.23 48.04
N ASN A 507 1.65 -11.21 47.45
CA ASN A 507 3.09 -10.99 47.46
C ASN A 507 3.56 -10.18 48.67
N VAL A 508 2.63 -9.61 49.45
CA VAL A 508 2.97 -8.87 50.67
C VAL A 508 3.32 -9.86 51.78
N PRO A 509 4.57 -9.88 52.27
CA PRO A 509 5.00 -10.84 53.28
C PRO A 509 4.26 -10.60 54.60
N ASN A 510 3.94 -11.69 55.30
CA ASN A 510 3.32 -11.60 56.62
C ASN A 510 4.22 -10.85 57.61
N ALA A 511 3.59 -10.10 58.52
CA ALA A 511 4.31 -9.40 59.56
C ALA A 511 4.90 -10.38 60.58
N SER A 512 6.22 -10.43 60.70
CA SER A 512 6.94 -11.31 61.65
C SER A 512 7.27 -10.63 62.98
N LYS A 513 7.24 -9.29 63.05
CA LYS A 513 7.57 -8.52 64.25
C LYS A 513 6.62 -7.34 64.44
N LYS A 514 6.14 -7.15 65.67
CA LYS A 514 5.33 -5.99 66.05
C LYS A 514 6.19 -4.72 66.06
N ARG A 515 5.92 -3.76 65.15
CA ARG A 515 6.65 -2.47 65.07
C ARG A 515 5.99 -1.32 65.85
N PHE A 516 4.67 -1.30 65.96
CA PHE A 516 3.93 -0.23 66.66
C PHE A 516 3.12 -0.79 67.82
N LYS A 517 2.98 -0.03 68.91
CA LYS A 517 2.30 -0.48 70.14
C LYS A 517 0.83 -0.85 69.92
N ASP A 518 0.15 -0.08 69.07
CA ASP A 518 -1.29 -0.12 68.78
C ASP A 518 -1.64 -0.91 67.51
N LEU A 519 -0.70 -1.67 66.95
CA LEU A 519 -0.94 -2.53 65.79
C LEU A 519 -0.57 -3.99 66.12
N PRO A 520 -1.54 -4.82 66.55
CA PRO A 520 -1.36 -6.25 66.72
C PRO A 520 -1.00 -6.94 65.40
N LEU A 521 -0.22 -8.04 65.46
CA LEU A 521 0.12 -8.84 64.26
C LEU A 521 -1.11 -9.47 63.60
N THR A 522 -2.17 -9.71 64.36
CA THR A 522 -3.46 -10.24 63.88
C THR A 522 -4.31 -9.20 63.15
N HIS A 523 -3.94 -7.92 63.20
CA HIS A 523 -4.68 -6.87 62.50
C HIS A 523 -4.51 -7.06 60.98
N TRP A 524 -5.60 -6.97 60.21
CA TRP A 524 -5.59 -7.21 58.76
C TRP A 524 -4.55 -6.37 58.00
N ALA A 525 -4.35 -5.12 58.43
CA ALA A 525 -3.38 -4.21 57.85
C ALA A 525 -1.93 -4.43 58.31
N ALA A 526 -1.67 -5.33 59.27
CA ALA A 526 -0.38 -5.46 59.93
C ALA A 526 0.76 -5.76 58.94
N LYS A 527 0.53 -6.64 57.96
CA LYS A 527 1.54 -6.97 56.94
C LYS A 527 1.92 -5.76 56.09
N TYR A 528 0.94 -4.98 55.64
CA TYR A 528 1.16 -3.80 54.80
C TYR A 528 1.84 -2.68 55.59
N VAL A 529 1.36 -2.38 56.80
CA VAL A 529 1.92 -1.29 57.61
C VAL A 529 3.36 -1.60 58.04
N ASN A 530 3.66 -2.85 58.40
CA ASN A 530 5.02 -3.22 58.77
C ASN A 530 5.99 -3.15 57.58
N LEU A 531 5.54 -3.54 56.38
CA LEU A 531 6.33 -3.38 55.16
C LEU A 531 6.54 -1.89 54.83
N ALA A 532 5.48 -1.09 54.85
CA ALA A 532 5.56 0.36 54.60
C ALA A 532 6.46 1.08 55.61
N ALA A 533 6.53 0.58 56.85
CA ALA A 533 7.47 1.08 57.85
C ALA A 533 8.91 0.62 57.57
N ALA A 534 9.11 -0.63 57.15
CA ALA A 534 10.42 -1.17 56.80
C ALA A 534 11.03 -0.46 55.56
N THR A 535 10.20 -0.05 54.60
CA THR A 535 10.61 0.69 53.39
C THR A 535 10.67 2.21 53.60
N GLY A 536 10.38 2.70 54.81
CA GLY A 536 10.49 4.13 55.16
C GLY A 536 9.35 5.03 54.65
N ILE A 537 8.34 4.47 54.01
CA ILE A 537 7.13 5.19 53.55
C ILE A 537 6.34 5.71 54.78
N VAL A 538 6.20 4.86 55.79
CA VAL A 538 5.55 5.18 57.08
C VAL A 538 6.59 5.25 58.18
N LYS A 539 6.45 6.23 59.10
CA LYS A 539 7.32 6.35 60.30
C LYS A 539 6.58 6.18 61.64
N GLY A 540 5.24 6.21 61.64
CA GLY A 540 4.45 6.27 62.87
C GLY A 540 4.54 7.62 63.58
N TYR A 541 3.99 7.68 64.80
CA TYR A 541 4.00 8.85 65.66
C TYR A 541 5.12 8.77 66.72
N PRO A 542 5.58 9.90 67.31
CA PRO A 542 6.67 9.91 68.29
C PRO A 542 6.46 9.01 69.52
N ASN A 543 5.21 8.73 69.90
CA ASN A 543 4.84 7.84 71.00
C ASN A 543 4.89 6.33 70.64
N ASN A 544 5.46 5.97 69.50
CA ASN A 544 5.56 4.62 68.95
C ASN A 544 4.19 3.97 68.62
N THR A 545 3.25 4.78 68.13
CA THR A 545 1.93 4.34 67.64
C THR A 545 1.77 4.59 66.13
N PHE A 546 0.83 3.89 65.48
CA PHE A 546 0.52 4.05 64.07
C PHE A 546 -0.88 4.64 63.81
N LYS A 547 -1.85 4.40 64.70
CA LYS A 547 -3.28 4.75 64.61
C LYS A 547 -3.96 4.16 63.36
N PRO A 548 -4.08 2.82 63.23
CA PRO A 548 -4.53 2.18 62.00
C PRO A 548 -5.91 2.64 61.52
N SER A 549 -6.87 2.78 62.43
CA SER A 549 -8.23 3.25 62.12
C SER A 549 -8.37 4.78 62.05
N GLY A 550 -7.28 5.53 62.28
CA GLY A 550 -7.30 6.99 62.22
C GLY A 550 -7.32 7.50 60.78
N ASN A 551 -8.16 8.49 60.50
CA ASN A 551 -8.20 9.16 59.19
C ASN A 551 -6.96 10.02 58.96
N VAL A 552 -6.33 9.82 57.79
CA VAL A 552 -5.14 10.54 57.33
C VAL A 552 -5.50 11.99 57.01
N THR A 553 -4.67 12.96 57.39
CA THR A 553 -4.82 14.35 56.87
C THR A 553 -4.24 14.47 55.45
N ARG A 554 -4.65 15.48 54.68
CA ARG A 554 -4.06 15.74 53.35
C ARG A 554 -2.53 15.85 53.41
N ALA A 555 -1.98 16.53 54.42
CA ALA A 555 -0.54 16.64 54.60
C ALA A 555 0.13 15.30 54.90
N GLU A 556 -0.47 14.47 55.77
CA GLU A 556 0.05 13.14 56.09
C GLU A 556 0.00 12.20 54.87
N GLY A 557 -1.11 12.23 54.12
CA GLY A 557 -1.31 11.37 52.96
C GLY A 557 -0.40 11.74 51.81
N LEU A 558 -0.28 13.03 51.51
CA LEU A 558 0.70 13.52 50.54
C LEU A 558 2.12 13.09 50.91
N THR A 559 2.48 13.15 52.20
CA THR A 559 3.79 12.70 52.69
C THR A 559 4.02 11.21 52.47
N MET A 560 2.99 10.38 52.63
CA MET A 560 3.10 8.94 52.37
C MET A 560 3.24 8.66 50.87
N ILE A 561 2.42 9.31 50.03
CA ILE A 561 2.41 9.08 48.58
C ILE A 561 3.69 9.62 47.92
N THR A 562 4.21 10.77 48.35
CA THR A 562 5.49 11.33 47.86
C THR A 562 6.67 10.43 48.19
N ARG A 563 6.73 9.87 49.41
CA ARG A 563 7.76 8.87 49.77
C ARG A 563 7.65 7.61 48.94
N PHE A 564 6.43 7.12 48.73
CA PHE A 564 6.17 5.98 47.86
C PHE A 564 6.63 6.25 46.42
N GLY A 565 6.36 7.45 45.90
CA GLY A 565 6.78 7.87 44.56
C GLY A 565 8.26 8.28 44.44
N GLY A 566 9.04 8.22 45.52
CA GLY A 566 10.44 8.66 45.52
C GLY A 566 10.64 10.15 45.27
N VAL A 567 9.64 10.99 45.62
CA VAL A 567 9.67 12.43 45.38
C VAL A 567 10.54 13.13 46.41
N SER A 568 11.54 13.87 45.93
CA SER A 568 12.44 14.67 46.75
C SER A 568 11.72 15.88 47.37
N LYS A 569 12.23 16.31 48.52
CA LYS A 569 11.78 17.56 49.15
C LYS A 569 12.45 18.74 48.46
N GLU A 570 11.69 19.80 48.25
CA GLU A 570 12.16 20.99 47.54
C GLU A 570 11.98 22.27 48.37
N SER A 571 12.64 23.35 47.94
CA SER A 571 12.45 24.66 48.57
C SER A 571 11.05 25.20 48.28
N TYR A 572 10.31 25.54 49.34
CA TYR A 572 8.93 26.01 49.22
C TYR A 572 8.85 27.52 48.95
N SER A 573 8.11 27.90 47.90
CA SER A 573 7.94 29.25 47.39
C SER A 573 6.51 29.80 47.55
N ASN A 574 5.82 29.48 48.66
CA ASN A 574 4.45 29.92 48.94
C ASN A 574 3.43 29.54 47.85
N LEU A 575 3.52 28.30 47.35
CA LEU A 575 2.65 27.75 46.30
C LEU A 575 1.16 27.73 46.69
N PHE A 576 0.86 27.58 47.98
CA PHE A 576 -0.49 27.55 48.54
C PHE A 576 -0.66 28.63 49.60
N ILE A 577 -1.75 29.40 49.50
CA ILE A 577 -2.01 30.57 50.36
C ILE A 577 -2.18 30.21 51.85
N ASP A 578 -2.63 28.99 52.14
CA ASP A 578 -2.94 28.51 53.48
C ASP A 578 -1.79 27.68 54.12
N VAL A 579 -0.65 27.54 53.43
CA VAL A 579 0.51 26.80 53.94
C VAL A 579 1.71 27.73 54.11
N LYS A 580 2.09 27.97 55.37
CA LYS A 580 3.28 28.76 55.73
C LYS A 580 4.57 28.04 55.37
N LYS A 581 5.60 28.79 54.99
CA LYS A 581 6.94 28.26 54.62
C LYS A 581 7.59 27.39 55.70
N ASN A 582 7.32 27.65 56.98
CA ASN A 582 7.83 26.87 58.11
C ASN A 582 6.96 25.66 58.48
N HIS A 583 5.84 25.43 57.80
CA HIS A 583 5.03 24.25 58.01
C HIS A 583 5.79 23.00 57.54
N TRP A 584 5.76 21.93 58.32
CA TRP A 584 6.58 20.72 58.06
C TRP A 584 6.28 20.05 56.69
N VAL A 585 5.07 20.24 56.16
CA VAL A 585 4.66 19.72 54.83
C VAL A 585 5.11 20.62 53.68
N ALA A 586 5.49 21.87 53.92
CA ALA A 586 5.85 22.85 52.89
C ALA A 586 6.92 22.32 51.90
N PRO A 587 8.05 21.74 52.34
CA PRO A 587 9.04 21.21 51.38
C PRO A 587 8.57 19.97 50.61
N ILE A 588 7.59 19.23 51.15
CA ILE A 588 6.99 18.05 50.49
C ILE A 588 5.99 18.51 49.41
N LEU A 589 5.19 19.53 49.71
CA LEU A 589 4.32 20.19 48.74
C LEU A 589 5.10 20.73 47.56
N ALA A 590 6.24 21.37 47.80
CA ALA A 590 7.10 21.89 46.75
C ALA A 590 7.56 20.80 45.78
N GLY A 591 8.06 19.67 46.31
CA GLY A 591 8.49 18.54 45.48
C GLY A 591 7.34 17.90 44.69
N ALA A 592 6.20 17.65 45.35
CA ALA A 592 5.02 17.11 44.71
C ALA A 592 4.45 18.04 43.62
N TYR A 593 4.54 19.36 43.81
CA TYR A 593 4.12 20.34 42.81
C TYR A 593 5.03 20.32 41.58
N GLN A 594 6.35 20.26 41.77
CA GLN A 594 7.31 20.17 40.67
C GLN A 594 7.12 18.90 39.82
N GLU A 595 6.79 17.78 40.46
CA GLU A 595 6.48 16.51 39.79
C GLU A 595 5.05 16.46 39.20
N GLY A 596 4.30 17.57 39.25
CA GLY A 596 2.96 17.68 38.67
C GLY A 596 1.86 16.93 39.44
N MET A 597 2.14 16.41 40.63
CA MET A 597 1.19 15.60 41.42
C MET A 597 0.02 16.42 41.99
N LEU A 598 0.17 17.74 42.08
CA LEU A 598 -0.79 18.63 42.75
C LEU A 598 -1.67 19.45 41.80
N ILE A 599 -1.77 19.06 40.52
CA ILE A 599 -2.51 19.85 39.52
C ILE A 599 -3.98 20.07 39.90
N HIS A 600 -4.64 19.10 40.55
CA HIS A 600 -6.03 19.25 41.02
C HIS A 600 -6.19 20.33 42.10
N PHE A 601 -5.12 20.58 42.86
CA PHE A 601 -5.06 21.58 43.92
C PHE A 601 -4.54 22.94 43.41
N LYS A 602 -4.12 23.03 42.15
CA LYS A 602 -3.63 24.28 41.57
C LYS A 602 -4.69 25.37 41.73
N ASP A 603 -4.27 26.56 42.15
CA ASP A 603 -5.11 27.74 42.36
C ASP A 603 -6.19 27.58 43.46
N LYS A 604 -6.11 26.52 44.29
CA LYS A 604 -6.98 26.29 45.46
C LYS A 604 -6.14 26.22 46.74
N PRO A 605 -6.70 26.55 47.93
CA PRO A 605 -6.02 26.26 49.20
C PRO A 605 -5.82 24.74 49.38
N PHE A 606 -4.67 24.33 49.95
CA PHE A 606 -4.33 22.93 50.11
C PHE A 606 -5.07 22.26 51.28
N PHE A 607 -5.37 23.02 52.33
CA PHE A 607 -5.95 22.60 53.60
C PHE A 607 -5.22 21.41 54.25
N PRO A 608 -3.98 21.59 54.74
CA PRO A 608 -3.11 20.48 55.17
C PRO A 608 -3.68 19.62 56.30
N ASN A 609 -4.59 20.18 57.12
CA ASN A 609 -5.21 19.50 58.25
C ASN A 609 -6.56 18.83 57.92
N ASN A 610 -7.13 19.08 56.73
CA ASN A 610 -8.35 18.40 56.31
C ASN A 610 -8.10 16.90 56.15
N LYS A 611 -9.14 16.10 56.37
CA LYS A 611 -9.07 14.66 56.12
C LYS A 611 -8.95 14.41 54.62
N LEU A 612 -8.03 13.52 54.25
CA LEU A 612 -7.87 13.08 52.88
C LEU A 612 -9.05 12.18 52.51
N ILE A 613 -9.74 12.54 51.43
CA ILE A 613 -10.81 11.71 50.87
C ILE A 613 -10.26 10.73 49.83
N ARG A 614 -11.04 9.69 49.49
CA ARG A 614 -10.60 8.60 48.61
C ARG A 614 -10.33 9.07 47.17
N SER A 615 -11.15 9.96 46.64
CA SER A 615 -10.94 10.58 45.32
C SER A 615 -9.61 11.36 45.27
N GLU A 616 -9.29 12.14 46.31
CA GLU A 616 -8.00 12.84 46.44
C GLU A 616 -6.82 11.89 46.58
N ALA A 617 -6.96 10.81 47.37
CA ALA A 617 -5.93 9.80 47.50
C ALA A 617 -5.63 9.13 46.16
N VAL A 618 -6.67 8.78 45.40
CA VAL A 618 -6.55 8.19 44.06
C VAL A 618 -5.93 9.17 43.07
N GLU A 619 -6.31 10.44 43.08
CA GLU A 619 -5.70 11.47 42.22
C GLU A 619 -4.20 11.61 42.48
N LEU A 620 -3.79 11.67 43.76
CA LEU A 620 -2.37 11.73 44.12
C LEU A 620 -1.60 10.45 43.74
N LEU A 621 -2.24 9.28 43.88
CA LEU A 621 -1.67 7.99 43.47
C LEU A 621 -1.53 7.90 41.95
N TYR A 622 -2.57 8.27 41.20
CA TYR A 622 -2.60 8.27 39.74
C TYR A 622 -1.43 9.05 39.14
N ARG A 623 -0.99 10.11 39.83
CA ARG A 623 0.16 10.96 39.43
C ARG A 623 1.50 10.55 40.02
N SER A 624 1.55 9.48 40.81
CA SER A 624 2.82 9.00 41.35
C SER A 624 3.56 8.17 40.32
N LYS A 625 4.89 8.35 40.23
CA LYS A 625 5.75 7.65 39.27
C LYS A 625 5.48 6.14 39.15
N PRO A 626 5.39 5.35 40.24
CA PRO A 626 5.15 3.91 40.13
C PRO A 626 3.82 3.55 39.47
N VAL A 627 2.80 4.41 39.61
CA VAL A 627 1.45 4.16 39.11
C VAL A 627 1.29 4.65 37.68
N ILE A 628 1.94 5.75 37.32
CA ILE A 628 2.00 6.23 35.92
C ILE A 628 2.50 5.11 35.01
N THR A 629 3.59 4.44 35.38
CA THR A 629 4.14 3.31 34.61
C THR A 629 3.13 2.17 34.46
N LEU A 630 2.37 1.83 35.51
CA LEU A 630 1.34 0.80 35.43
C LEU A 630 0.17 1.19 34.52
N ILE A 631 -0.21 2.47 34.52
CA ILE A 631 -1.27 2.99 33.63
C ILE A 631 -0.77 3.01 32.17
N GLU A 632 0.48 3.41 31.93
CA GLU A 632 1.10 3.35 30.61
C GLU A 632 1.15 1.92 30.08
N ASP A 633 1.59 0.96 30.89
CA ASP A 633 1.58 -0.46 30.53
C ASP A 633 0.15 -0.99 30.31
N LEU A 634 -0.85 -0.52 31.08
CA LEU A 634 -2.25 -0.89 30.87
C LEU A 634 -2.79 -0.34 29.55
N ARG A 635 -2.38 0.88 29.15
CA ARG A 635 -2.78 1.55 27.90
C ARG A 635 -1.97 1.09 26.68
N ASP A 636 -0.88 0.37 26.89
CA ASP A 636 -0.09 -0.21 25.80
C ASP A 636 -0.81 -1.43 25.20
N PHE A 637 -1.33 -1.25 23.99
CA PHE A 637 -2.03 -2.30 23.24
C PHE A 637 -1.10 -3.35 22.61
N GLU A 638 0.22 -3.19 22.71
CA GLU A 638 1.19 -4.17 22.24
C GLU A 638 1.71 -5.10 23.36
N LYS A 639 1.28 -4.88 24.61
CA LYS A 639 1.67 -5.71 25.77
C LYS A 639 0.46 -6.40 26.41
N GLY A 640 0.58 -7.68 26.77
CA GLY A 640 -0.39 -8.36 27.64
C GLY A 640 -1.79 -8.58 27.06
N TYR A 641 -1.90 -8.67 25.73
CA TYR A 641 -3.08 -9.10 24.98
C TYR A 641 -2.87 -10.47 24.36
#